data_AF-A0AAV2Z0B6-F1
#
_entry.id   AF-A0AAV2Z0B6-F1
#
_cell.length_a   1.000
_cell.length_b   1.000
_cell.length_c   1.000
_cell.angle_alpha   90.00
_cell.angle_beta   90.00
_cell.angle_gamma   90.00
#
_symmetry.space_group_name_H-M   'P 1'
#
loop_
_entity.id
_entity.type
_entity.pdbx_description
1 polymer ?
#
loop_
_entity_poly.entity_id
_entity_poly.type
_entity_poly.pdbx_seq_one_letter_code
_entity_poly.pdbx_strand_id
1 'polypeptide(L)'
;MTGLKFSLRKIFFFLLNAASTVLTLLTGLRENNAIVYITGRYDHIRERLQGGEVNYNHIIPDMVRADSLPDLHEVGNSYRFISAPERSYENLNEDRSTCMRINSMNTTLFTVDYDDMFGGGPRRTEVFLYSISAPKCEVINFSTEWYNNTCIHDIGGNKNETKCHEFIFDHFAELKADRLVHVGVLQDFGTPGVPFLKCRGRSGRQFVYITDLMNQQAYWAGGSYQVEIQSSHCYAVPKLRSSDWTWSLFKTEPVDTHAVVVVAVQDHSWLPRAISFVYGIVAITMIAFGTASMVLQTNIVRYIPRALRASGERRILRYLWPSMKLMVAMSHDDTDTVSFSGAMIIASSIWMNHWLYVGLSCIDAAINIRSTYLVMEMGTWMLRKKQNSENFIFLCSALTKVTWFACLVHTVLRYVAKVLLNAFKKAGILPTHVRDRLIWYVDGIALFMSYKFYSIWLCAILLLCQIICGSTTFMKRIDQATPEATEIASYWNCEIMFDYFTTVGLLTATGVLFGLLMLQTKYRAVVDNHFIRLLQDRYVFVGWDVFVATESLGLDPYAAEDKSVESVATCLFGCVLQQLFMSGPSGLVDFVGDAIFLESTVAPSVVEIRYPPAKAKAMGLCGRTKTKAHRKWSPASPTTAILPAQHFNHGVKKIKGHGKMEMRVGGFFSTHLRIHVESMWGRIIVVDQAKRGKFTCTAPGARATFVVQDALSKLEDAEITYLLGDKHIRIT
;
A
#
# COMPACT_ATOMS: atom_id res chain seq x y z
N MET A 1 -22.52 -24.05 20.22
CA MET A 1 -22.79 -22.61 20.28
C MET A 1 -22.54 -22.12 21.70
N THR A 2 -21.35 -21.59 21.97
CA THR A 2 -21.00 -20.96 23.25
C THR A 2 -20.61 -19.52 22.97
N GLY A 3 -21.25 -18.59 23.67
CA GLY A 3 -21.18 -17.16 23.40
C GLY A 3 -19.75 -16.63 23.42
N LEU A 4 -19.32 -16.07 22.30
CA LEU A 4 -18.11 -15.25 22.21
C LEU A 4 -18.31 -14.01 23.08
N LYS A 5 -17.80 -14.04 24.32
CA LYS A 5 -17.51 -12.81 25.07
C LYS A 5 -16.37 -12.08 24.37
N PHE A 6 -16.71 -11.26 23.37
CA PHE A 6 -15.75 -10.34 22.78
C PHE A 6 -15.38 -9.28 23.83
N SER A 7 -14.12 -9.27 24.25
CA SER A 7 -13.56 -8.15 25.02
C SER A 7 -13.67 -6.87 24.19
N LEU A 8 -13.92 -5.71 24.82
CA LEU A 8 -13.96 -4.39 24.16
C LEU A 8 -12.71 -4.16 23.29
N ARG A 9 -11.55 -4.64 23.75
CA ARG A 9 -10.28 -4.63 23.00
C ARG A 9 -10.39 -5.36 21.66
N LYS A 10 -11.02 -6.55 21.63
CA LYS A 10 -11.19 -7.35 20.41
C LYS A 10 -12.15 -6.67 19.42
N ILE A 11 -13.22 -6.06 19.92
CA ILE A 11 -14.16 -5.30 19.09
C ILE A 11 -13.45 -4.10 18.44
N PHE A 12 -12.66 -3.36 19.21
CA PHE A 12 -11.89 -2.24 18.71
C PHE A 12 -10.90 -2.66 17.61
N PHE A 13 -10.09 -3.70 17.83
CA PHE A 13 -9.17 -4.20 16.81
C PHE A 13 -9.88 -4.72 15.56
N PHE A 14 -11.05 -5.35 15.73
CA PHE A 14 -11.87 -5.79 14.59
C PHE A 14 -12.36 -4.61 13.76
N LEU A 15 -12.94 -3.57 14.39
CA LEU A 15 -13.41 -2.37 13.71
C LEU A 15 -12.28 -1.65 12.97
N LEU A 16 -11.12 -1.49 13.62
CA LEU A 16 -9.95 -0.87 13.02
C LEU A 16 -9.45 -1.64 11.79
N ASN A 17 -9.45 -2.97 11.86
CA ASN A 17 -9.08 -3.82 10.72
C ASN A 17 -10.11 -3.77 9.58
N ALA A 18 -11.40 -3.78 9.90
CA ALA A 18 -12.46 -3.66 8.91
C ALA A 18 -12.40 -2.30 8.19
N ALA A 19 -12.25 -1.20 8.95
CA ALA A 19 -12.09 0.15 8.40
C ALA A 19 -10.84 0.25 7.51
N SER A 20 -9.70 -0.30 7.95
CA SER A 20 -8.47 -0.34 7.15
C SER A 20 -8.64 -1.14 5.85
N THR A 21 -9.37 -2.26 5.90
CA THR A 21 -9.66 -3.11 4.74
C THR A 21 -10.54 -2.38 3.73
N VAL A 22 -11.63 -1.77 4.20
CA VAL A 22 -12.55 -0.98 3.37
C VAL A 22 -11.83 0.21 2.75
N LEU A 23 -11.01 0.92 3.53
CA LEU A 23 -10.25 2.05 3.01
C LEU A 23 -9.28 1.59 1.92
N THR A 24 -8.54 0.48 2.14
CA THR A 24 -7.61 -0.06 1.14
C THR A 24 -8.33 -0.55 -0.12
N LEU A 25 -9.54 -1.08 0.01
CA LEU A 25 -10.41 -1.42 -1.12
C LEU A 25 -10.79 -0.18 -1.93
N LEU A 26 -11.25 0.87 -1.26
CA LEU A 26 -11.69 2.10 -1.91
C LEU A 26 -10.52 2.85 -2.57
N THR A 27 -9.36 2.88 -1.92
CA THR A 27 -8.20 3.67 -2.38
C THR A 27 -7.30 2.88 -3.32
N GLY A 28 -7.09 1.58 -3.06
CA GLY A 28 -6.18 0.72 -3.81
C GLY A 28 -6.78 0.15 -5.09
N LEU A 29 -8.12 0.00 -5.17
CA LEU A 29 -8.78 -0.49 -6.39
C LEU A 29 -9.13 0.61 -7.39
N ARG A 30 -9.30 1.87 -6.95
CA ARG A 30 -9.74 2.97 -7.83
C ARG A 30 -8.81 3.15 -9.03
N GLU A 31 -7.50 3.19 -8.81
CA GLU A 31 -6.48 3.38 -9.86
C GLU A 31 -5.64 2.10 -10.08
N ASN A 32 -6.26 0.94 -9.85
CA ASN A 32 -5.62 -0.34 -10.11
C ASN A 32 -5.50 -0.57 -11.62
N ASN A 33 -4.27 -0.73 -12.12
CA ASN A 33 -4.00 -0.86 -13.55
C ASN A 33 -4.73 -2.03 -14.22
N ALA A 34 -4.97 -3.14 -13.50
CA ALA A 34 -5.71 -4.27 -14.06
C ALA A 34 -7.20 -3.93 -14.24
N ILE A 35 -7.82 -3.26 -13.27
CA ILE A 35 -9.21 -2.81 -13.37
C ILE A 35 -9.36 -1.77 -14.46
N VAL A 36 -8.45 -0.78 -14.50
CA VAL A 36 -8.45 0.28 -15.51
C VAL A 36 -8.35 -0.32 -16.92
N TYR A 37 -7.46 -1.29 -17.12
CA TYR A 37 -7.31 -1.98 -18.40
C TYR A 37 -8.56 -2.77 -18.80
N ILE A 38 -9.16 -3.53 -17.88
CA ILE A 38 -10.33 -4.36 -18.17
C ILE A 38 -11.59 -3.52 -18.41
N THR A 39 -11.75 -2.43 -17.66
CA THR A 39 -12.95 -1.57 -17.75
C THR A 39 -12.88 -0.53 -18.86
N GLY A 40 -11.72 -0.33 -19.48
CA GLY A 40 -11.54 0.69 -20.51
C GLY A 40 -11.78 2.11 -20.01
N ARG A 41 -11.57 2.38 -18.71
CA ARG A 41 -11.95 3.65 -18.06
C ARG A 41 -11.45 4.89 -18.81
N TYR A 42 -10.25 4.79 -19.40
CA TYR A 42 -9.59 5.91 -20.08
C TYR A 42 -9.62 5.77 -21.61
N ASP A 43 -10.34 4.81 -22.18
CA ASP A 43 -10.33 4.56 -23.62
C ASP A 43 -10.92 5.76 -24.38
N HIS A 44 -12.01 6.34 -23.87
CA HIS A 44 -12.61 7.54 -24.46
C HIS A 44 -11.62 8.72 -24.54
N ILE A 45 -10.86 9.02 -23.48
CA ILE A 45 -9.89 10.13 -23.54
C ILE A 45 -8.68 9.78 -24.42
N ARG A 46 -8.25 8.52 -24.44
CA ARG A 46 -7.19 8.04 -25.33
C ARG A 46 -7.57 8.19 -26.80
N GLU A 47 -8.78 7.76 -27.16
CA GLU A 47 -9.33 7.90 -28.50
C GLU A 47 -9.44 9.37 -28.92
N ARG A 48 -9.88 10.25 -28.02
CA ARG A 48 -9.96 11.69 -28.30
C ARG A 48 -8.60 12.35 -28.56
N LEU A 49 -7.57 11.91 -27.83
CA LEU A 49 -6.19 12.36 -28.02
C LEU A 49 -5.59 11.80 -29.32
N GLN A 50 -5.79 10.51 -29.59
CA GLN A 50 -5.31 9.84 -30.81
C GLN A 50 -6.02 10.35 -32.08
N GLY A 51 -7.32 10.58 -31.99
CA GLY A 51 -8.18 11.06 -33.08
C GLY A 51 -8.05 12.56 -33.35
N GLY A 52 -7.28 13.30 -32.55
CA GLY A 52 -7.08 14.74 -32.70
C GLY A 52 -8.31 15.59 -32.32
N GLU A 53 -9.27 15.03 -31.60
CA GLU A 53 -10.39 15.80 -31.05
C GLU A 53 -9.92 16.77 -29.97
N VAL A 54 -8.91 16.37 -29.20
CA VAL A 54 -8.10 17.26 -28.37
C VAL A 54 -6.89 17.68 -29.19
N ASN A 55 -6.70 18.98 -29.40
CA ASN A 55 -5.65 19.49 -30.26
C ASN A 55 -5.16 20.88 -29.83
N TYR A 56 -4.05 21.30 -30.43
CA TYR A 56 -3.42 22.59 -30.22
C TYR A 56 -3.83 23.65 -31.25
N ASN A 57 -4.96 23.48 -31.96
CA ASN A 57 -5.34 24.38 -33.06
C ASN A 57 -5.71 25.80 -32.58
N HIS A 58 -6.01 25.97 -31.30
CA HIS A 58 -6.38 27.25 -30.71
C HIS A 58 -5.23 27.94 -29.96
N ILE A 59 -3.98 27.51 -30.19
CA ILE A 59 -2.79 28.20 -29.64
C ILE A 59 -2.53 29.49 -30.42
N ILE A 60 -2.21 30.56 -29.70
CA ILE A 60 -1.71 31.81 -30.29
C ILE A 60 -0.18 31.64 -30.49
N PRO A 61 0.31 31.54 -31.75
CA PRO A 61 1.69 31.13 -32.05
C PRO A 61 2.77 32.06 -31.49
N ASP A 62 2.41 33.33 -31.26
CA ASP A 62 3.33 34.36 -30.77
C ASP A 62 3.81 34.11 -29.32
N MET A 63 3.12 33.22 -28.58
CA MET A 63 3.25 33.13 -27.12
C MET A 63 3.84 31.79 -26.65
N VAL A 64 3.53 30.69 -27.34
CA VAL A 64 4.09 29.34 -27.07
C VAL A 64 4.26 28.62 -28.40
N ARG A 65 5.42 28.00 -28.61
CA ARG A 65 5.64 27.19 -29.81
C ARG A 65 5.07 25.79 -29.61
N ALA A 66 4.23 25.33 -30.54
CA ALA A 66 3.57 24.03 -30.44
C ALA A 66 4.55 22.84 -30.42
N ASP A 67 5.73 22.99 -31.01
CA ASP A 67 6.82 21.99 -30.99
C ASP A 67 7.47 21.80 -29.61
N SER A 68 7.29 22.76 -28.69
CA SER A 68 7.77 22.64 -27.30
C SER A 68 6.82 21.84 -26.40
N LEU A 69 5.62 21.51 -26.88
CA LEU A 69 4.58 20.80 -26.15
C LEU A 69 4.65 19.29 -26.46
N PRO A 70 4.18 18.41 -25.54
CA PRO A 70 4.12 16.99 -25.80
C PRO A 70 3.12 16.69 -26.93
N ASP A 71 3.48 15.74 -27.79
CA ASP A 71 2.58 15.23 -28.82
C ASP A 71 1.38 14.55 -28.17
N LEU A 72 0.19 15.10 -28.38
CA LEU A 72 -1.06 14.58 -27.81
C LEU A 72 -1.36 13.16 -28.30
N HIS A 73 -0.95 12.81 -29.52
CA HIS A 73 -1.10 11.45 -30.01
C HIS A 73 -0.19 10.48 -29.22
N GLU A 74 1.04 10.90 -28.91
CA GLU A 74 1.92 10.14 -28.01
C GLU A 74 1.33 10.05 -26.59
N VAL A 75 0.76 11.13 -26.07
CA VAL A 75 0.08 11.16 -24.75
C VAL A 75 -1.03 10.11 -24.70
N GLY A 76 -1.90 10.04 -25.72
CA GLY A 76 -2.96 9.02 -25.81
C GLY A 76 -2.44 7.59 -25.85
N ASN A 77 -1.22 7.37 -26.38
CA ASN A 77 -0.63 6.04 -26.55
C ASN A 77 0.16 5.57 -25.33
N SER A 78 1.10 6.39 -24.85
CA SER A 78 2.18 5.94 -23.96
C SER A 78 2.01 6.39 -22.51
N TYR A 79 1.19 7.41 -22.24
CA TYR A 79 1.05 7.96 -20.90
C TYR A 79 0.08 7.13 -20.05
N ARG A 80 0.29 7.21 -18.74
CA ARG A 80 -0.62 6.67 -17.71
C ARG A 80 -1.62 7.74 -17.32
N PHE A 81 -2.90 7.40 -17.35
CA PHE A 81 -3.99 8.29 -16.96
C PHE A 81 -4.43 8.01 -15.52
N ILE A 82 -4.83 9.06 -14.82
CA ILE A 82 -5.34 9.04 -13.44
C ILE A 82 -6.56 9.97 -13.37
N SER A 83 -7.65 9.49 -12.78
CA SER A 83 -8.88 10.26 -12.60
C SER A 83 -8.88 10.98 -11.26
N ALA A 84 -8.99 12.31 -11.28
CA ALA A 84 -9.28 13.09 -10.08
C ALA A 84 -10.80 13.16 -9.84
N PRO A 85 -11.26 13.48 -8.63
CA PRO A 85 -12.66 13.81 -8.39
C PRO A 85 -13.11 14.93 -9.32
N GLU A 86 -14.37 14.89 -9.75
CA GLU A 86 -14.92 15.91 -10.65
C GLU A 86 -14.83 17.30 -10.00
N ARG A 87 -14.47 18.29 -10.80
CA ARG A 87 -14.38 19.67 -10.33
C ARG A 87 -15.73 20.33 -10.51
N SER A 88 -16.50 20.41 -9.44
CA SER A 88 -17.84 21.00 -9.41
C SER A 88 -18.06 21.78 -8.11
N TYR A 89 -19.21 22.43 -7.99
CA TYR A 89 -19.63 23.06 -6.73
C TYR A 89 -19.70 22.03 -5.57
N GLU A 90 -19.96 20.77 -5.88
CA GLU A 90 -20.02 19.68 -4.88
C GLU A 90 -18.66 19.35 -4.28
N ASN A 91 -17.58 19.58 -5.03
CA ASN A 91 -16.21 19.22 -4.63
C ASN A 91 -15.30 20.42 -4.32
N LEU A 92 -15.62 21.62 -4.84
CA LEU A 92 -14.77 22.82 -4.73
C LEU A 92 -15.50 24.09 -4.27
N ASN A 93 -16.83 24.06 -4.10
CA ASN A 93 -17.66 25.25 -3.84
C ASN A 93 -17.51 26.35 -4.93
N GLU A 94 -17.14 25.98 -6.14
CA GLU A 94 -16.92 26.88 -7.26
C GLU A 94 -17.31 26.18 -8.58
N ASP A 95 -17.87 26.93 -9.53
CA ASP A 95 -18.05 26.44 -10.90
C ASP A 95 -16.70 26.30 -11.60
N ARG A 96 -16.39 25.09 -12.03
CA ARG A 96 -15.17 24.76 -12.76
C ARG A 96 -15.47 24.24 -14.16
N SER A 97 -16.64 24.58 -14.73
CA SER A 97 -16.91 24.33 -16.14
C SER A 97 -15.94 25.12 -17.04
N THR A 98 -15.34 24.45 -18.02
CA THR A 98 -14.43 25.09 -18.97
C THR A 98 -15.17 25.85 -20.08
N CYS A 99 -16.48 25.64 -20.23
CA CYS A 99 -17.29 26.18 -21.34
C CYS A 99 -17.22 27.71 -21.46
N MET A 100 -17.30 28.43 -20.33
CA MET A 100 -17.30 29.90 -20.31
C MET A 100 -15.90 30.50 -20.29
N ARG A 101 -14.86 29.67 -20.22
CA ARG A 101 -13.46 30.06 -20.01
C ARG A 101 -12.57 29.71 -21.20
N ILE A 102 -13.14 29.22 -22.30
CA ILE A 102 -12.37 28.89 -23.51
C ILE A 102 -11.56 30.12 -23.94
N ASN A 103 -10.27 29.98 -24.20
CA ASN A 103 -9.40 31.08 -24.63
C ASN A 103 -9.39 32.31 -23.69
N SER A 104 -9.72 32.16 -22.40
CA SER A 104 -9.71 33.28 -21.44
C SER A 104 -8.34 33.54 -20.81
N MET A 105 -7.37 32.68 -21.10
CA MET A 105 -5.96 32.90 -20.79
C MET A 105 -5.19 33.17 -22.07
N ASN A 106 -4.31 34.16 -22.01
CA ASN A 106 -3.19 34.23 -22.92
C ASN A 106 -2.39 32.94 -22.78
N THR A 107 -2.14 32.22 -23.88
CA THR A 107 -1.32 30.99 -23.91
C THR A 107 0.14 31.35 -23.63
N THR A 108 0.48 31.69 -22.40
CA THR A 108 1.83 32.07 -21.98
C THR A 108 2.39 31.04 -21.02
N LEU A 109 3.71 30.84 -21.10
CA LEU A 109 4.45 30.02 -20.15
C LEU A 109 4.62 30.80 -18.84
N PHE A 110 4.29 30.17 -17.72
CA PHE A 110 4.47 30.74 -16.39
C PHE A 110 5.43 29.90 -15.58
N THR A 111 6.26 30.56 -14.78
CA THR A 111 6.98 29.90 -13.70
C THR A 111 6.32 30.22 -12.36
N VAL A 112 6.10 29.16 -11.58
CA VAL A 112 5.60 29.25 -10.21
C VAL A 112 6.80 29.15 -9.28
N ASP A 113 6.98 30.22 -8.52
CA ASP A 113 8.06 30.34 -7.56
C ASP A 113 7.61 29.85 -6.18
N TYR A 114 8.52 29.20 -5.48
CA TYR A 114 8.31 28.71 -4.12
C TYR A 114 9.46 29.16 -3.23
N ASP A 115 9.12 29.39 -1.96
CA ASP A 115 10.05 29.56 -0.87
C ASP A 115 10.18 28.22 -0.12
N ASP A 116 11.40 27.72 0.00
CA ASP A 116 11.74 26.42 0.59
C ASP A 116 13.07 26.50 1.38
N MET A 117 13.52 25.38 1.96
CA MET A 117 14.77 25.36 2.75
C MET A 117 16.04 25.68 1.94
N PHE A 118 15.99 25.65 0.61
CA PHE A 118 17.09 25.98 -0.29
C PHE A 118 17.00 27.41 -0.84
N GLY A 119 16.00 28.18 -0.41
CA GLY A 119 15.76 29.57 -0.82
C GLY A 119 14.69 29.72 -1.90
N GLY A 120 14.21 30.95 -2.09
CA GLY A 120 13.18 31.26 -3.07
C GLY A 120 13.61 31.09 -4.52
N GLY A 121 12.74 30.51 -5.36
CA GLY A 121 12.96 30.48 -6.81
C GLY A 121 11.94 29.63 -7.59
N PRO A 122 12.11 29.52 -8.91
CA PRO A 122 11.19 28.79 -9.79
C PRO A 122 11.31 27.28 -9.58
N ARG A 123 10.16 26.64 -9.37
CA ARG A 123 10.06 25.19 -9.11
C ARG A 123 9.11 24.47 -10.05
N ARG A 124 8.24 25.19 -10.75
CA ARG A 124 7.28 24.60 -11.68
C ARG A 124 7.05 25.52 -12.86
N THR A 125 6.94 24.94 -14.04
CA THR A 125 6.50 25.62 -15.25
C THR A 125 5.12 25.13 -15.62
N GLU A 126 4.21 26.06 -15.93
CA GLU A 126 2.84 25.76 -16.32
C GLU A 126 2.49 26.44 -17.64
N VAL A 127 1.74 25.71 -18.48
CA VAL A 127 1.16 26.24 -19.72
C VAL A 127 -0.29 25.80 -19.79
N PHE A 128 -1.20 26.77 -19.86
CA PHE A 128 -2.62 26.50 -20.02
C PHE A 128 -3.05 26.70 -21.47
N LEU A 129 -3.75 25.72 -22.01
CA LEU A 129 -4.18 25.67 -23.41
C LEU A 129 -5.64 25.20 -23.48
N TYR A 130 -6.37 25.64 -24.49
CA TYR A 130 -7.76 25.23 -24.69
C TYR A 130 -7.95 24.46 -26.01
N SER A 131 -8.85 23.50 -26.00
CA SER A 131 -9.32 22.77 -27.18
C SER A 131 -10.85 22.68 -27.18
N ILE A 132 -11.44 22.58 -28.37
CA ILE A 132 -12.87 22.30 -28.54
C ILE A 132 -13.04 21.09 -29.46
N SER A 133 -13.96 20.19 -29.14
CA SER A 133 -14.30 19.04 -29.98
C SER A 133 -15.31 19.39 -31.09
N ALA A 134 -15.18 20.58 -31.68
CA ALA A 134 -16.08 21.12 -32.69
C ALA A 134 -15.31 21.44 -33.98
N PRO A 135 -15.10 20.45 -34.87
CA PRO A 135 -14.32 20.65 -36.08
C PRO A 135 -14.99 21.70 -36.99
N LYS A 136 -14.16 22.51 -37.66
CA LYS A 136 -14.56 23.63 -38.54
C LYS A 136 -15.25 24.78 -37.82
N CYS A 137 -15.10 24.88 -36.51
CA CYS A 137 -15.55 26.03 -35.71
C CYS A 137 -14.36 26.85 -35.23
N GLU A 138 -14.48 28.16 -35.29
CA GLU A 138 -13.57 29.09 -34.65
C GLU A 138 -14.22 29.67 -33.40
N VAL A 139 -13.43 29.95 -32.35
CA VAL A 139 -13.93 30.47 -31.08
C VAL A 139 -13.37 31.86 -30.83
N ILE A 140 -14.22 32.74 -30.29
CA ILE A 140 -13.81 33.96 -29.60
C ILE A 140 -14.48 33.98 -28.24
N ASN A 141 -13.76 34.35 -27.19
CA ASN A 141 -14.32 34.56 -25.86
C ASN A 141 -14.21 36.02 -25.46
N PHE A 142 -15.34 36.72 -25.48
CA PHE A 142 -15.40 38.14 -25.21
C PHE A 142 -15.41 38.43 -23.71
N SER A 143 -14.80 39.55 -23.31
CA SER A 143 -14.97 40.05 -21.96
C SER A 143 -16.44 40.42 -21.71
N THR A 144 -16.94 40.12 -20.51
CA THR A 144 -18.32 40.44 -20.11
C THR A 144 -18.59 41.94 -20.19
N GLU A 145 -17.57 42.76 -19.90
CA GLU A 145 -17.64 44.22 -19.99
C GLU A 145 -17.82 44.68 -21.44
N TRP A 146 -16.98 44.21 -22.36
CA TRP A 146 -17.09 44.57 -23.78
C TRP A 146 -18.41 44.10 -24.38
N TYR A 147 -18.83 42.87 -24.09
CA TYR A 147 -20.07 42.31 -24.63
C TYR A 147 -21.30 43.11 -24.17
N ASN A 148 -21.37 43.46 -22.88
CA ASN A 148 -22.51 44.19 -22.34
C ASN A 148 -22.50 45.69 -22.70
N ASN A 149 -21.35 46.36 -22.53
CA ASN A 149 -21.26 47.82 -22.65
C ASN A 149 -21.03 48.27 -24.10
N THR A 150 -20.25 47.53 -24.89
CA THR A 150 -19.93 47.94 -26.26
C THR A 150 -20.83 47.22 -27.26
N CYS A 151 -20.91 45.89 -27.19
CA CYS A 151 -21.65 45.13 -28.20
C CYS A 151 -23.17 45.29 -28.04
N ILE A 152 -23.73 45.02 -26.87
CA ILE A 152 -25.19 45.09 -26.66
C ILE A 152 -25.69 46.54 -26.56
N HIS A 153 -24.98 47.40 -25.83
CA HIS A 153 -25.46 48.75 -25.55
C HIS A 153 -25.17 49.72 -26.71
N ASP A 154 -23.91 49.84 -27.15
CA ASP A 154 -23.53 50.80 -28.18
C ASP A 154 -23.88 50.32 -29.60
N ILE A 155 -23.43 49.12 -29.97
CA ILE A 155 -23.66 48.54 -31.32
C ILE A 155 -25.11 48.05 -31.45
N GLY A 156 -25.65 47.42 -30.40
CA GLY A 156 -27.02 46.95 -30.34
C GLY A 156 -28.06 48.07 -30.21
N GLY A 157 -27.67 49.29 -29.85
CA GLY A 157 -28.55 50.46 -29.74
C GLY A 157 -29.70 50.25 -28.74
N ASN A 158 -29.37 50.16 -27.45
CA ASN A 158 -30.29 49.89 -26.32
C ASN A 158 -30.82 48.44 -26.23
N LYS A 159 -29.93 47.47 -25.93
CA LYS A 159 -30.25 46.07 -25.57
C LYS A 159 -30.72 45.14 -26.69
N ASN A 160 -30.52 45.49 -27.96
CA ASN A 160 -30.80 44.54 -29.04
C ASN A 160 -29.61 43.58 -29.25
N GLU A 161 -29.70 42.38 -28.65
CA GLU A 161 -28.68 41.34 -28.79
C GLU A 161 -28.48 40.89 -30.25
N THR A 162 -29.54 40.93 -31.07
CA THR A 162 -29.50 40.45 -32.46
C THR A 162 -28.50 41.24 -33.31
N LYS A 163 -28.53 42.58 -33.20
CA LYS A 163 -27.59 43.46 -33.93
C LYS A 163 -26.14 43.27 -33.48
N CYS A 164 -25.93 43.03 -32.19
CA CYS A 164 -24.62 42.67 -31.65
C CYS A 164 -24.13 41.34 -32.24
N HIS A 165 -24.99 40.33 -32.32
CA HIS A 165 -24.63 39.04 -32.94
C HIS A 165 -24.33 39.20 -34.43
N GLU A 166 -25.06 40.06 -35.15
CA GLU A 166 -24.81 40.34 -36.58
C GLU A 166 -23.43 40.98 -36.76
N PHE A 167 -23.12 41.97 -35.92
CA PHE A 167 -21.80 42.60 -35.92
C PHE A 167 -20.67 41.61 -35.63
N ILE A 168 -20.83 40.74 -34.62
CA ILE A 168 -19.86 39.68 -34.29
C ILE A 168 -19.69 38.72 -35.47
N PHE A 169 -20.79 38.36 -36.14
CA PHE A 169 -20.75 37.44 -37.27
C PHE A 169 -19.95 38.01 -38.44
N ASP A 170 -20.19 39.27 -38.79
CA ASP A 170 -19.57 39.95 -39.92
C ASP A 170 -18.09 40.25 -39.66
N HIS A 171 -17.74 40.70 -38.45
CA HIS A 171 -16.37 41.12 -38.08
C HIS A 171 -15.59 40.05 -37.30
N PHE A 172 -16.02 38.79 -37.35
CA PHE A 172 -15.45 37.72 -36.53
C PHE A 172 -13.92 37.61 -36.62
N ALA A 173 -13.35 37.70 -37.83
CA ALA A 173 -11.90 37.59 -38.02
C ALA A 173 -11.12 38.77 -37.42
N GLU A 174 -11.66 39.99 -37.52
CA GLU A 174 -11.07 41.20 -36.96
C GLU A 174 -11.15 41.19 -35.43
N LEU A 175 -12.33 40.85 -34.90
CA LEU A 175 -12.56 40.72 -33.46
C LEU A 175 -11.69 39.62 -32.84
N LYS A 176 -11.38 38.56 -33.58
CA LYS A 176 -10.45 37.50 -33.14
C LYS A 176 -9.00 37.98 -33.08
N ALA A 177 -8.63 39.00 -33.86
CA ALA A 177 -7.29 39.58 -33.82
C ALA A 177 -7.14 40.65 -32.72
N ASP A 178 -8.24 41.30 -32.33
CA ASP A 178 -8.24 42.34 -31.29
C ASP A 178 -8.18 41.74 -29.88
N ARG A 179 -7.05 41.96 -29.18
CA ARG A 179 -6.83 41.46 -27.81
C ARG A 179 -7.61 42.24 -26.75
N LEU A 180 -8.05 43.47 -27.03
CA LEU A 180 -8.70 44.33 -26.04
C LEU A 180 -10.13 43.88 -25.73
N VAL A 181 -10.75 43.16 -26.66
CA VAL A 181 -12.15 42.68 -26.53
C VAL A 181 -12.23 41.28 -25.93
N HIS A 182 -11.09 40.59 -25.81
CA HIS A 182 -11.01 39.24 -25.25
C HIS A 182 -10.86 39.27 -23.73
N VAL A 183 -11.16 38.12 -23.13
CA VAL A 183 -10.79 37.87 -21.74
C VAL A 183 -9.28 37.59 -21.67
N GLY A 184 -8.52 38.42 -20.95
CA GLY A 184 -7.05 38.36 -20.93
C GLY A 184 -6.44 38.42 -19.54
N VAL A 185 -6.91 37.62 -18.58
CA VAL A 185 -6.36 37.61 -17.22
C VAL A 185 -5.53 36.35 -16.98
N LEU A 186 -4.28 36.53 -16.55
CA LEU A 186 -3.38 35.45 -16.18
C LEU A 186 -3.84 34.90 -14.81
N GLN A 187 -4.59 33.79 -14.81
CA GLN A 187 -5.06 33.09 -13.60
C GLN A 187 -5.01 31.57 -13.82
N ASP A 188 -4.75 30.79 -12.76
CA ASP A 188 -4.59 29.31 -12.76
C ASP A 188 -5.74 28.48 -13.41
N PHE A 189 -6.81 29.11 -13.92
CA PHE A 189 -7.95 28.46 -14.59
C PHE A 189 -8.68 29.36 -15.61
N GLY A 190 -8.18 30.59 -15.83
CA GLY A 190 -8.84 31.59 -16.66
C GLY A 190 -10.14 32.16 -16.05
N THR A 191 -10.63 33.26 -16.62
CA THR A 191 -11.83 33.96 -16.15
C THR A 191 -13.04 33.67 -17.04
N PRO A 192 -14.28 33.65 -16.49
CA PRO A 192 -15.49 33.50 -17.29
C PRO A 192 -15.73 34.71 -18.20
N GLY A 193 -16.03 34.45 -19.48
CA GLY A 193 -16.42 35.45 -20.47
C GLY A 193 -17.72 35.10 -21.19
N VAL A 194 -17.84 35.53 -22.44
CA VAL A 194 -18.98 35.22 -23.33
C VAL A 194 -18.44 34.57 -24.62
N PRO A 195 -18.42 33.22 -24.70
CA PRO A 195 -17.87 32.52 -25.86
C PRO A 195 -18.85 32.42 -27.02
N PHE A 196 -18.34 32.65 -28.23
CA PHE A 196 -19.04 32.45 -29.48
C PHE A 196 -18.24 31.54 -30.42
N LEU A 197 -18.97 30.69 -31.15
CA LEU A 197 -18.45 29.79 -32.16
C LEU A 197 -18.93 30.21 -33.54
N LYS A 198 -18.03 30.44 -34.49
CA LYS A 198 -18.37 30.59 -35.91
C LYS A 198 -18.01 29.29 -36.62
N CYS A 199 -19.02 28.55 -37.07
CA CYS A 199 -18.84 27.22 -37.63
C CYS A 199 -19.21 27.15 -39.11
N ARG A 200 -18.37 26.47 -39.90
CA ARG A 200 -18.61 26.24 -41.33
C ARG A 200 -19.48 25.02 -41.58
N GLY A 201 -20.55 25.18 -42.36
CA GLY A 201 -21.42 24.10 -42.85
C GLY A 201 -22.26 23.40 -41.77
N ARG A 202 -22.34 23.97 -40.55
CA ARG A 202 -23.19 23.45 -39.48
C ARG A 202 -24.62 23.99 -39.64
N SER A 203 -25.61 23.11 -39.49
CA SER A 203 -27.03 23.51 -39.45
C SER A 203 -27.28 24.48 -38.29
N GLY A 204 -28.25 25.38 -38.43
CA GLY A 204 -28.70 26.29 -37.36
C GLY A 204 -29.47 25.59 -36.22
N ARG A 205 -29.08 24.36 -35.87
CA ARG A 205 -29.62 23.58 -34.75
C ARG A 205 -28.59 23.53 -33.64
N GLN A 206 -29.06 23.54 -32.41
CA GLN A 206 -28.22 23.34 -31.23
C GLN A 206 -27.52 21.97 -31.31
N PHE A 207 -26.25 21.93 -30.90
CA PHE A 207 -25.48 20.70 -30.77
C PHE A 207 -24.60 20.74 -29.53
N VAL A 208 -24.23 19.56 -29.04
CA VAL A 208 -23.31 19.40 -27.90
C VAL A 208 -21.88 19.26 -28.43
N TYR A 209 -20.93 19.88 -27.74
CA TYR A 209 -19.50 19.70 -27.96
C TYR A 209 -18.77 19.72 -26.60
N ILE A 210 -17.51 19.32 -26.59
CA ILE A 210 -16.67 19.29 -25.39
C ILE A 210 -15.64 20.41 -25.48
N THR A 211 -15.39 21.08 -24.36
CA THR A 211 -14.29 22.00 -24.18
C THR A 211 -13.27 21.39 -23.24
N ASP A 212 -12.01 21.40 -23.65
CA ASP A 212 -10.91 20.89 -22.85
C ASP A 212 -9.98 22.04 -22.45
N LEU A 213 -9.70 22.16 -21.16
CA LEU A 213 -8.55 22.90 -20.66
C LEU A 213 -7.42 21.89 -20.44
N MET A 214 -6.31 22.09 -21.14
CA MET A 214 -5.07 21.35 -20.97
C MET A 214 -4.12 22.20 -20.13
N ASN A 215 -3.74 21.71 -18.97
CA ASN A 215 -2.70 22.29 -18.14
C ASN A 215 -1.45 21.41 -18.24
N GLN A 216 -0.39 21.96 -18.83
CA GLN A 216 0.89 21.28 -18.97
C GLN A 216 1.84 21.73 -17.89
N GLN A 217 2.31 20.79 -17.07
CA GLN A 217 3.16 21.11 -15.93
C GLN A 217 4.49 20.36 -16.00
N ALA A 218 5.59 21.09 -15.84
CA ALA A 218 6.94 20.55 -15.68
C ALA A 218 7.49 20.99 -14.32
N TYR A 219 8.01 20.04 -13.53
CA TYR A 219 8.48 20.30 -12.17
C TYR A 219 10.00 20.47 -12.06
N TRP A 220 10.77 20.13 -13.09
CA TRP A 220 12.24 20.24 -13.06
C TRP A 220 12.82 20.42 -14.46
N ALA A 221 14.05 20.94 -14.52
CA ALA A 221 14.75 21.24 -15.76
C ALA A 221 14.89 19.99 -16.65
N GLY A 222 14.40 20.08 -17.90
CA GLY A 222 14.44 18.97 -18.87
C GLY A 222 13.48 17.82 -18.55
N GLY A 223 12.58 17.98 -17.57
CA GLY A 223 11.54 17.00 -17.28
C GLY A 223 10.42 17.00 -18.32
N SER A 224 9.85 15.83 -18.58
CA SER A 224 8.65 15.71 -19.42
C SER A 224 7.45 16.45 -18.82
N TYR A 225 6.66 17.12 -19.65
CA TYR A 225 5.38 17.68 -19.23
C TYR A 225 4.40 16.57 -18.84
N GLN A 226 3.71 16.77 -17.73
CA GLN A 226 2.44 16.09 -17.50
C GLN A 226 1.31 16.92 -18.11
N VAL A 227 0.23 16.26 -18.48
CA VAL A 227 -0.92 16.91 -19.09
C VAL A 227 -2.14 16.62 -18.24
N GLU A 228 -2.62 17.64 -17.53
CA GLU A 228 -3.94 17.62 -16.90
C GLU A 228 -4.97 18.10 -17.91
N ILE A 229 -6.02 17.31 -18.13
CA ILE A 229 -7.12 17.63 -19.03
C ILE A 229 -8.38 17.78 -18.19
N GLN A 230 -9.01 18.94 -18.30
CA GLN A 230 -10.31 19.23 -17.70
C GLN A 230 -11.35 19.40 -18.80
N SER A 231 -12.27 18.45 -18.90
CA SER A 231 -13.28 18.42 -19.96
C SER A 231 -14.66 18.81 -19.41
N SER A 232 -15.37 19.69 -20.12
CA SER A 232 -16.77 20.04 -19.82
C SER A 232 -17.64 19.90 -21.07
N HIS A 233 -18.88 19.47 -20.89
CA HIS A 233 -19.86 19.41 -21.97
C HIS A 233 -20.55 20.78 -22.12
N CYS A 234 -20.62 21.26 -23.36
CA CYS A 234 -21.18 22.57 -23.68
C CYS A 234 -22.22 22.46 -24.82
N TYR A 235 -23.22 23.32 -24.75
CA TYR A 235 -24.17 23.56 -25.83
C TYR A 235 -23.68 24.70 -26.71
N ALA A 236 -23.71 24.47 -28.03
CA ALA A 236 -23.61 25.50 -29.04
C ALA A 236 -25.03 25.93 -29.44
N VAL A 237 -25.53 27.04 -28.91
CA VAL A 237 -26.88 27.55 -29.15
C VAL A 237 -26.87 28.47 -30.37
N PRO A 238 -27.64 28.16 -31.43
CA PRO A 238 -27.61 28.93 -32.67
C PRO A 238 -28.12 30.36 -32.45
N LYS A 239 -27.42 31.34 -33.02
CA LYS A 239 -27.80 32.76 -32.98
C LYS A 239 -28.04 33.32 -34.37
N LEU A 240 -27.13 33.08 -35.31
CA LEU A 240 -27.23 33.56 -36.68
C LEU A 240 -26.76 32.50 -37.67
N ARG A 241 -27.24 32.63 -38.91
CA ARG A 241 -26.78 31.83 -40.04
C ARG A 241 -26.72 32.70 -41.28
N SER A 242 -25.67 32.54 -42.07
CA SER A 242 -25.56 33.23 -43.35
C SER A 242 -26.67 32.80 -44.32
N SER A 243 -27.02 33.70 -45.25
CA SER A 243 -28.05 33.47 -46.26
C SER A 243 -27.71 32.30 -47.21
N ASP A 244 -26.43 32.07 -47.48
CA ASP A 244 -25.87 30.97 -48.28
C ASP A 244 -25.68 29.66 -47.49
N TRP A 245 -25.98 29.67 -46.18
CA TRP A 245 -25.87 28.53 -45.25
C TRP A 245 -24.44 28.00 -45.08
N THR A 246 -23.43 28.77 -45.49
CA THR A 246 -22.02 28.36 -45.36
C THR A 246 -21.50 28.53 -43.94
N TRP A 247 -22.00 29.52 -43.18
CA TRP A 247 -21.55 29.85 -41.84
C TRP A 247 -22.71 30.02 -40.87
N SER A 248 -22.51 29.55 -39.64
CA SER A 248 -23.45 29.71 -38.54
C SER A 248 -22.73 30.20 -37.29
N LEU A 249 -23.31 31.18 -36.60
CA LEU A 249 -22.85 31.68 -35.30
C LEU A 249 -23.62 30.98 -34.19
N PHE A 250 -22.88 30.50 -33.19
CA PHE A 250 -23.43 29.91 -31.98
C PHE A 250 -22.89 30.63 -30.76
N LYS A 251 -23.72 30.77 -29.73
CA LYS A 251 -23.31 31.17 -28.39
C LYS A 251 -23.09 29.90 -27.56
N THR A 252 -22.03 29.88 -26.78
CA THR A 252 -21.74 28.76 -25.87
C THR A 252 -22.54 28.88 -24.58
N GLU A 253 -23.12 27.76 -24.14
CA GLU A 253 -23.76 27.62 -22.83
C GLU A 253 -23.29 26.31 -22.17
N PRO A 254 -23.02 26.28 -20.86
CA PRO A 254 -22.61 25.04 -20.19
C PRO A 254 -23.78 24.05 -20.10
N VAL A 255 -23.52 22.76 -20.35
CA VAL A 255 -24.50 21.69 -20.07
C VAL A 255 -24.65 21.51 -18.56
N ASP A 256 -23.53 21.61 -17.87
CA ASP A 256 -23.39 21.45 -16.43
C ASP A 256 -22.27 22.37 -15.88
N THR A 257 -22.17 22.44 -14.56
CA THR A 257 -21.18 23.26 -13.85
C THR A 257 -19.95 22.45 -13.39
N HIS A 258 -19.72 21.28 -14.00
CA HIS A 258 -18.61 20.42 -13.62
C HIS A 258 -17.59 20.22 -14.74
N ALA A 259 -16.37 19.88 -14.35
CA ALA A 259 -15.32 19.44 -15.25
C ALA A 259 -14.80 18.08 -14.81
N VAL A 260 -14.75 17.14 -15.75
CA VAL A 260 -14.11 15.84 -15.58
C VAL A 260 -12.61 16.05 -15.71
N VAL A 261 -11.85 15.56 -14.72
CA VAL A 261 -10.40 15.80 -14.65
C VAL A 261 -9.63 14.51 -14.79
N VAL A 262 -8.76 14.48 -15.80
CA VAL A 262 -7.86 13.36 -16.06
C VAL A 262 -6.45 13.89 -16.17
N VAL A 263 -5.51 13.28 -15.44
CA VAL A 263 -4.09 13.62 -15.49
C VAL A 263 -3.33 12.52 -16.21
N ALA A 264 -2.55 12.90 -17.21
CA ALA A 264 -1.67 12.04 -17.98
C ALA A 264 -0.21 12.24 -17.53
N VAL A 265 0.43 11.15 -17.10
CA VAL A 265 1.82 11.13 -16.63
C VAL A 265 2.64 10.22 -17.54
N GLN A 266 3.80 10.69 -18.00
CA GLN A 266 4.67 9.89 -18.87
C GLN A 266 5.32 8.74 -18.09
N ASP A 267 5.11 7.51 -18.55
CA ASP A 267 5.82 6.33 -18.06
C ASP A 267 7.06 6.12 -18.94
N HIS A 268 8.25 6.49 -18.43
CA HIS A 268 9.52 6.42 -19.18
C HIS A 268 9.94 4.99 -19.59
N SER A 269 9.30 3.94 -19.08
CA SER A 269 9.61 2.56 -19.45
C SER A 269 8.41 1.60 -19.31
N TRP A 270 8.49 0.46 -20.01
CA TRP A 270 7.48 -0.61 -19.94
C TRP A 270 7.48 -1.36 -18.60
N LEU A 271 8.62 -1.35 -17.90
CA LEU A 271 8.84 -2.10 -16.66
C LEU A 271 7.92 -1.61 -15.50
N PRO A 272 7.81 -0.30 -15.20
CA PRO A 272 6.81 0.26 -14.30
C PRO A 272 5.38 -0.20 -14.56
N ARG A 273 4.98 -0.21 -15.83
CA ARG A 273 3.63 -0.64 -16.24
C ARG A 273 3.42 -2.12 -15.93
N ALA A 274 4.38 -2.97 -16.29
CA ALA A 274 4.32 -4.40 -16.01
C ALA A 274 4.25 -4.69 -14.50
N ILE A 275 5.11 -4.04 -13.71
CA ILE A 275 5.12 -4.20 -12.25
C ILE A 275 3.81 -3.75 -11.61
N SER A 276 3.30 -2.57 -12.00
CA SER A 276 2.04 -2.03 -11.48
C SER A 276 0.84 -2.91 -11.87
N PHE A 277 0.87 -3.53 -13.05
CA PHE A 277 -0.16 -4.48 -13.49
C PHE A 277 -0.13 -5.79 -12.69
N VAL A 278 1.07 -6.37 -12.48
CA VAL A 278 1.26 -7.56 -11.64
C VAL A 278 0.85 -7.28 -10.20
N TYR A 279 1.25 -6.14 -9.64
CA TYR A 279 0.77 -5.67 -8.34
C TYR A 279 -0.76 -5.61 -8.31
N GLY A 280 -1.38 -5.05 -9.35
CA GLY A 280 -2.84 -4.94 -9.44
C GLY A 280 -3.55 -6.29 -9.34
N ILE A 281 -3.09 -7.30 -10.09
CA ILE A 281 -3.63 -8.66 -10.05
C ILE A 281 -3.44 -9.29 -8.68
N VAL A 282 -2.23 -9.22 -8.13
CA VAL A 282 -1.93 -9.81 -6.82
C VAL A 282 -2.78 -9.16 -5.74
N ALA A 283 -2.87 -7.83 -5.71
CA ALA A 283 -3.68 -7.09 -4.75
C ALA A 283 -5.15 -7.51 -4.81
N ILE A 284 -5.78 -7.52 -5.99
CA ILE A 284 -7.19 -7.94 -6.15
C ILE A 284 -7.40 -9.37 -5.66
N THR A 285 -6.53 -10.28 -6.10
CA THR A 285 -6.60 -11.70 -5.74
C THR A 285 -6.50 -11.89 -4.23
N MET A 286 -5.52 -11.23 -3.61
CA MET A 286 -5.29 -11.31 -2.17
C MET A 286 -6.43 -10.71 -1.35
N ILE A 287 -6.98 -9.58 -1.80
CA ILE A 287 -8.13 -8.95 -1.16
C ILE A 287 -9.37 -9.85 -1.28
N ALA A 288 -9.66 -10.38 -2.47
CA ALA A 288 -10.81 -11.27 -2.71
C ALA A 288 -10.72 -12.54 -1.86
N PHE A 289 -9.55 -13.17 -1.76
CA PHE A 289 -9.35 -14.30 -0.86
C PHE A 289 -9.49 -13.92 0.62
N GLY A 290 -9.03 -12.72 0.99
CA GLY A 290 -9.18 -12.17 2.34
C GLY A 290 -10.64 -11.95 2.75
N THR A 291 -11.42 -11.31 1.89
CA THR A 291 -12.85 -11.05 2.11
C THR A 291 -13.65 -12.35 2.11
N ALA A 292 -13.40 -13.26 1.16
CA ALA A 292 -14.05 -14.58 1.14
C ALA A 292 -13.75 -15.38 2.42
N SER A 293 -12.50 -15.35 2.91
CA SER A 293 -12.13 -16.02 4.16
C SER A 293 -12.82 -15.43 5.39
N MET A 294 -13.08 -14.11 5.39
CA MET A 294 -13.83 -13.45 6.45
C MET A 294 -15.30 -13.89 6.46
N VAL A 295 -15.94 -13.95 5.29
CA VAL A 295 -17.35 -14.34 5.15
C VAL A 295 -17.55 -15.82 5.49
N LEU A 296 -16.69 -16.69 4.98
CA LEU A 296 -16.82 -18.15 5.13
C LEU A 296 -16.42 -18.66 6.52
N GLN A 297 -15.81 -17.82 7.37
CA GLN A 297 -15.37 -18.16 8.74
C GLN A 297 -14.74 -19.56 8.87
N THR A 298 -13.87 -19.92 7.93
CA THR A 298 -13.34 -21.28 7.86
C THR A 298 -12.47 -21.56 9.09
N ASN A 299 -12.91 -22.49 9.94
CA ASN A 299 -12.16 -22.96 11.12
C ASN A 299 -11.10 -24.02 10.76
N ILE A 300 -10.67 -24.08 9.50
CA ILE A 300 -9.77 -25.11 8.99
C ILE A 300 -8.57 -24.42 8.35
N VAL A 301 -7.39 -24.70 8.87
CA VAL A 301 -6.12 -24.27 8.29
C VAL A 301 -5.57 -25.42 7.47
N ARG A 302 -5.45 -25.22 6.15
CA ARG A 302 -4.89 -26.23 5.25
C ARG A 302 -3.40 -25.99 5.02
N TYR A 303 -2.64 -27.06 5.02
CA TYR A 303 -1.18 -27.12 4.95
C TYR A 303 -0.74 -28.15 3.92
N ILE A 304 0.29 -27.86 3.13
CA ILE A 304 0.90 -28.83 2.21
C ILE A 304 2.32 -29.15 2.71
N PRO A 305 2.67 -30.42 2.98
CA PRO A 305 4.01 -30.81 3.39
C PRO A 305 5.10 -30.40 2.38
N ARG A 306 6.31 -30.08 2.84
CA ARG A 306 7.41 -29.60 1.99
C ARG A 306 7.70 -30.49 0.78
N ALA A 307 7.73 -31.82 0.95
CA ALA A 307 8.08 -32.72 -0.15
C ALA A 307 7.05 -32.68 -1.30
N LEU A 308 5.77 -32.41 -0.98
CA LEU A 308 4.67 -32.24 -1.93
C LEU A 308 4.55 -30.81 -2.46
N ARG A 309 5.04 -29.81 -1.70
CA ARG A 309 5.15 -28.41 -2.16
C ARG A 309 6.19 -28.24 -3.27
N ALA A 310 7.24 -29.05 -3.27
CA ALA A 310 8.43 -28.87 -4.10
C ALA A 310 8.55 -29.86 -5.28
N SER A 311 7.55 -30.71 -5.51
CA SER A 311 7.54 -31.71 -6.59
C SER A 311 6.90 -31.19 -7.88
N GLY A 312 7.34 -31.71 -9.03
CA GLY A 312 6.77 -31.41 -10.35
C GLY A 312 6.78 -29.94 -10.77
N GLU A 313 5.72 -29.50 -11.46
CA GLU A 313 5.52 -28.13 -11.97
C GLU A 313 5.44 -27.07 -10.84
N ARG A 314 5.21 -27.49 -9.59
CA ARG A 314 5.11 -26.61 -8.39
C ARG A 314 6.46 -26.06 -7.93
N ARG A 315 7.58 -26.58 -8.44
CA ARG A 315 8.95 -26.18 -8.06
C ARG A 315 9.28 -24.72 -8.36
N ILE A 316 8.68 -24.14 -9.41
CA ILE A 316 8.87 -22.73 -9.79
C ILE A 316 7.87 -21.84 -9.05
N LEU A 317 6.64 -22.32 -8.86
CA LEU A 317 5.57 -21.61 -8.14
C LEU A 317 5.95 -21.28 -6.69
N ARG A 318 6.86 -22.05 -6.05
CA ARG A 318 7.39 -21.74 -4.70
C ARG A 318 8.02 -20.35 -4.58
N TYR A 319 8.52 -19.79 -5.69
CA TYR A 319 9.17 -18.47 -5.73
C TYR A 319 8.25 -17.38 -6.29
N LEU A 320 7.31 -17.74 -7.17
CA LEU A 320 6.45 -16.79 -7.87
C LEU A 320 5.09 -16.56 -7.19
N TRP A 321 4.53 -17.57 -6.51
CA TRP A 321 3.17 -17.51 -5.96
C TRP A 321 3.07 -18.09 -4.53
N PRO A 322 3.02 -17.26 -3.46
CA PRO A 322 3.41 -17.70 -2.13
C PRO A 322 2.25 -17.75 -1.11
N SER A 323 1.01 -18.01 -1.54
CA SER A 323 -0.08 -18.22 -0.58
C SER A 323 -0.37 -19.71 -0.42
N MET A 324 -0.29 -20.22 0.82
CA MET A 324 -0.62 -21.62 1.14
C MET A 324 -2.07 -21.94 0.72
N LYS A 325 -2.98 -20.95 0.82
CA LYS A 325 -4.37 -21.08 0.39
C LYS A 325 -4.51 -21.33 -1.11
N LEU A 326 -3.75 -20.62 -1.94
CA LEU A 326 -3.78 -20.83 -3.39
C LEU A 326 -3.09 -22.13 -3.78
N MET A 327 -1.96 -22.45 -3.15
CA MET A 327 -1.29 -23.74 -3.37
C MET A 327 -2.22 -24.92 -3.06
N VAL A 328 -3.03 -24.79 -1.99
CA VAL A 328 -4.07 -25.75 -1.64
C VAL A 328 -5.19 -25.77 -2.69
N ALA A 329 -5.62 -24.62 -3.19
CA ALA A 329 -6.65 -24.54 -4.25
C ALA A 329 -6.17 -25.11 -5.60
N MET A 330 -4.86 -25.10 -5.86
CA MET A 330 -4.23 -25.70 -7.04
C MET A 330 -3.84 -27.17 -6.81
N SER A 331 -4.15 -27.74 -5.64
CA SER A 331 -3.94 -29.17 -5.41
C SER A 331 -4.96 -29.98 -6.19
N HIS A 332 -4.50 -30.96 -6.98
CA HIS A 332 -5.38 -31.87 -7.71
C HIS A 332 -5.90 -33.01 -6.83
N ASP A 333 -5.11 -33.42 -5.83
CA ASP A 333 -5.50 -34.44 -4.85
C ASP A 333 -5.71 -33.81 -3.47
N ASP A 334 -6.83 -34.19 -2.83
CA ASP A 334 -7.14 -33.77 -1.45
C ASP A 334 -6.16 -34.38 -0.43
N THR A 335 -5.53 -35.51 -0.76
CA THR A 335 -4.54 -36.22 0.06
C THR A 335 -3.21 -35.48 0.19
N ASP A 336 -2.92 -34.52 -0.70
CA ASP A 336 -1.74 -33.66 -0.61
C ASP A 336 -1.84 -32.62 0.52
N THR A 337 -3.04 -32.44 1.08
CA THR A 337 -3.36 -31.35 2.00
C THR A 337 -3.67 -31.87 3.41
N VAL A 338 -2.90 -31.40 4.38
CA VAL A 338 -3.12 -31.62 5.81
C VAL A 338 -4.03 -30.51 6.32
N SER A 339 -5.15 -30.89 6.94
CA SER A 339 -6.10 -29.93 7.53
C SER A 339 -5.94 -29.90 9.05
N PHE A 340 -5.67 -28.72 9.61
CA PHE A 340 -5.69 -28.48 11.04
C PHE A 340 -6.99 -27.77 11.41
N SER A 341 -7.60 -28.18 12.53
CA SER A 341 -8.66 -27.36 13.14
C SER A 341 -8.03 -26.06 13.69
N GLY A 342 -8.73 -24.94 13.56
CA GLY A 342 -8.18 -23.61 13.87
C GLY A 342 -9.18 -22.48 13.64
N ALA A 343 -9.69 -21.85 14.70
CA ALA A 343 -10.54 -20.66 14.57
C ALA A 343 -9.67 -19.40 14.49
N MET A 344 -9.61 -18.74 13.32
CA MET A 344 -9.03 -17.40 13.18
C MET A 344 -10.13 -16.36 13.03
N ILE A 345 -10.47 -15.72 14.15
CA ILE A 345 -11.55 -14.72 14.25
C ILE A 345 -11.16 -13.37 13.58
N ILE A 346 -9.94 -13.23 13.02
CA ILE A 346 -9.42 -11.97 12.45
C ILE A 346 -8.89 -12.19 11.01
N ALA A 347 -9.62 -12.96 10.19
CA ALA A 347 -9.15 -13.36 8.86
C ALA A 347 -9.09 -12.24 7.81
N SER A 348 -9.77 -11.11 8.02
CA SER A 348 -9.85 -10.05 7.00
C SER A 348 -8.58 -9.22 6.82
N SER A 349 -7.67 -9.16 7.80
CA SER A 349 -6.42 -8.37 7.70
C SER A 349 -5.18 -9.20 7.35
N ILE A 350 -5.34 -10.51 7.20
CA ILE A 350 -4.28 -11.47 6.87
C ILE A 350 -3.60 -11.11 5.55
N TRP A 351 -4.37 -10.68 4.55
CA TRP A 351 -3.83 -10.35 3.23
C TRP A 351 -3.03 -9.04 3.24
N MET A 352 -3.45 -8.01 4.00
CA MET A 352 -2.73 -6.74 4.14
C MET A 352 -1.34 -6.92 4.74
N ASN A 353 -1.19 -7.93 5.60
CA ASN A 353 0.08 -8.24 6.22
C ASN A 353 0.96 -9.10 5.32
N HIS A 354 0.42 -9.84 4.35
CA HIS A 354 1.20 -10.81 3.58
C HIS A 354 2.41 -10.17 2.87
N TRP A 355 3.57 -10.79 3.02
CA TRP A 355 4.85 -10.23 2.57
C TRP A 355 4.89 -9.89 1.07
N LEU A 356 4.22 -10.66 0.20
CA LEU A 356 4.18 -10.38 -1.24
C LEU A 356 3.39 -9.12 -1.55
N TYR A 357 2.23 -8.94 -0.90
CA TYR A 357 1.43 -7.73 -1.03
C TYR A 357 2.21 -6.51 -0.54
N VAL A 358 2.85 -6.63 0.63
CA VAL A 358 3.71 -5.58 1.19
C VAL A 358 4.87 -5.25 0.24
N GLY A 359 5.61 -6.26 -0.22
CA GLY A 359 6.76 -6.08 -1.11
C GLY A 359 6.38 -5.42 -2.43
N LEU A 360 5.31 -5.90 -3.08
CA LEU A 360 4.82 -5.28 -4.32
C LEU A 360 4.24 -3.89 -4.08
N SER A 361 3.58 -3.62 -2.95
CA SER A 361 3.11 -2.27 -2.60
C SER A 361 4.27 -1.30 -2.41
N CYS A 362 5.35 -1.73 -1.76
CA CYS A 362 6.57 -0.95 -1.60
C CYS A 362 7.24 -0.66 -2.95
N ILE A 363 7.31 -1.64 -3.86
CA ILE A 363 7.88 -1.48 -5.20
C ILE A 363 6.99 -0.55 -6.04
N ASP A 364 5.67 -0.75 -6.03
CA ASP A 364 4.71 0.13 -6.73
C ASP A 364 4.85 1.57 -6.24
N ALA A 365 4.92 1.79 -4.93
CA ALA A 365 5.10 3.11 -4.34
C ALA A 365 6.42 3.78 -4.78
N ALA A 366 7.52 3.03 -4.84
CA ALA A 366 8.83 3.54 -5.26
C ALA A 366 8.88 3.92 -6.75
N ILE A 367 8.21 3.15 -7.60
CA ILE A 367 8.18 3.41 -9.05
C ILE A 367 7.22 4.56 -9.39
N ASN A 368 6.13 4.67 -8.64
CA ASN A 368 5.04 5.61 -8.93
C ASN A 368 5.10 6.90 -8.10
N ILE A 369 6.31 7.33 -7.66
CA ILE A 369 6.50 8.54 -6.84
C ILE A 369 5.88 9.77 -7.48
N ARG A 370 6.13 10.00 -8.78
CA ARG A 370 5.57 11.16 -9.51
C ARG A 370 4.04 11.19 -9.43
N SER A 371 3.37 10.12 -9.85
CA SER A 371 1.91 10.03 -9.76
C SER A 371 1.37 10.16 -8.34
N THR A 372 2.09 9.63 -7.35
CA THR A 372 1.71 9.70 -5.94
C THR A 372 1.74 11.14 -5.44
N TYR A 373 2.79 11.89 -5.81
CA TYR A 373 2.91 13.29 -5.47
C TYR A 373 1.78 14.12 -6.07
N LEU A 374 1.47 13.92 -7.35
CA LEU A 374 0.39 14.64 -8.03
C LEU A 374 -0.96 14.43 -7.36
N VAL A 375 -1.30 13.18 -7.03
CA VAL A 375 -2.53 12.87 -6.32
C VAL A 375 -2.54 13.47 -4.92
N MET A 376 -1.39 13.52 -4.25
CA MET A 376 -1.24 14.19 -2.96
C MET A 376 -1.49 15.70 -3.09
N GLU A 377 -0.81 16.40 -4.01
CA GLU A 377 -0.95 17.85 -4.24
C GLU A 377 -2.39 18.22 -4.62
N MET A 378 -2.95 17.54 -5.61
CA MET A 378 -4.33 17.77 -6.03
C MET A 378 -5.31 17.46 -4.89
N GLY A 379 -5.17 16.32 -4.22
CA GLY A 379 -6.09 15.89 -3.17
C GLY A 379 -6.08 16.84 -1.97
N THR A 380 -4.92 17.36 -1.58
CA THR A 380 -4.83 18.32 -0.48
C THR A 380 -5.36 19.70 -0.88
N TRP A 381 -5.10 20.16 -2.10
CA TRP A 381 -5.71 21.39 -2.62
C TRP A 381 -7.24 21.30 -2.64
N MET A 382 -7.80 20.18 -3.11
CA MET A 382 -9.25 19.97 -3.13
C MET A 382 -9.85 19.95 -1.72
N LEU A 383 -9.21 19.25 -0.77
CA LEU A 383 -9.67 19.22 0.63
C LEU A 383 -9.59 20.59 1.33
N ARG A 384 -8.63 21.45 0.92
CA ARG A 384 -8.56 22.84 1.38
C ARG A 384 -9.74 23.66 0.87
N LYS A 385 -10.24 23.38 -0.33
CA LYS A 385 -11.42 24.05 -0.92
C LYS A 385 -12.71 23.54 -0.32
N LYS A 386 -12.87 22.22 -0.21
CA LYS A 386 -14.04 21.59 0.41
C LYS A 386 -13.70 20.21 0.98
N GLN A 387 -14.09 20.01 2.23
CA GLN A 387 -13.94 18.72 2.91
C GLN A 387 -15.14 17.83 2.60
N ASN A 388 -14.93 16.76 1.83
CA ASN A 388 -15.94 15.74 1.56
C ASN A 388 -15.31 14.35 1.45
N SER A 389 -16.14 13.32 1.39
CA SER A 389 -15.69 11.92 1.33
C SER A 389 -14.94 11.58 0.05
N GLU A 390 -15.34 12.14 -1.09
CA GLU A 390 -14.71 11.86 -2.38
C GLU A 390 -13.27 12.39 -2.45
N ASN A 391 -13.07 13.66 -2.08
CA ASN A 391 -11.75 14.31 -1.98
C ASN A 391 -10.86 13.58 -0.96
N PHE A 392 -11.44 13.13 0.15
CA PHE A 392 -10.72 12.36 1.17
C PHE A 392 -10.25 10.99 0.64
N ILE A 393 -11.14 10.22 0.00
CA ILE A 393 -10.79 8.91 -0.57
C ILE A 393 -9.72 9.06 -1.65
N PHE A 394 -9.80 10.11 -2.48
CA PHE A 394 -8.79 10.40 -3.48
C PHE A 394 -7.42 10.63 -2.84
N LEU A 395 -7.32 11.51 -1.82
CA LEU A 395 -6.07 11.75 -1.09
C LEU A 395 -5.53 10.46 -0.44
N CYS A 396 -6.39 9.64 0.16
CA CYS A 396 -5.97 8.41 0.84
C CYS A 396 -5.24 7.42 -0.08
N SER A 397 -5.48 7.45 -1.39
CA SER A 397 -4.72 6.63 -2.35
C SER A 397 -3.24 7.03 -2.42
N ALA A 398 -2.93 8.32 -2.36
CA ALA A 398 -1.55 8.81 -2.27
C ALA A 398 -0.93 8.53 -0.89
N LEU A 399 -1.68 8.78 0.19
CA LEU A 399 -1.20 8.52 1.56
C LEU A 399 -0.77 7.06 1.76
N THR A 400 -1.54 6.13 1.17
CA THR A 400 -1.22 4.70 1.18
C THR A 400 0.15 4.43 0.56
N LYS A 401 0.44 5.02 -0.61
CA LYS A 401 1.72 4.84 -1.31
C LYS A 401 2.88 5.50 -0.57
N VAL A 402 2.71 6.72 -0.07
CA VAL A 402 3.73 7.40 0.77
C VAL A 402 4.08 6.55 2.00
N THR A 403 3.05 5.98 2.64
CA THR A 403 3.20 5.11 3.81
C THR A 403 3.98 3.83 3.48
N TRP A 404 3.66 3.17 2.36
CA TRP A 404 4.41 1.99 1.90
C TRP A 404 5.87 2.32 1.59
N PHE A 405 6.12 3.46 0.95
CA PHE A 405 7.48 3.91 0.70
C PHE A 405 8.25 4.21 1.98
N ALA A 406 7.63 4.86 2.98
CA ALA A 406 8.23 5.04 4.30
C ALA A 406 8.54 3.71 5.00
N CYS A 407 7.64 2.73 4.90
CA CYS A 407 7.88 1.36 5.38
C CYS A 407 9.07 0.70 4.67
N LEU A 408 9.22 0.89 3.36
CA LEU A 408 10.37 0.42 2.58
C LEU A 408 11.66 1.08 3.04
N VAL A 409 11.70 2.41 3.16
CA VAL A 409 12.88 3.17 3.61
C VAL A 409 13.30 2.71 5.01
N HIS A 410 12.37 2.58 5.95
CA HIS A 410 12.68 2.07 7.28
C HIS A 410 13.19 0.63 7.24
N THR A 411 12.62 -0.23 6.39
CA THR A 411 13.11 -1.59 6.18
C THR A 411 14.55 -1.61 5.69
N VAL A 412 14.88 -0.80 4.68
CA VAL A 412 16.25 -0.67 4.16
C VAL A 412 17.20 -0.19 5.24
N LEU A 413 16.83 0.84 6.00
CA LEU A 413 17.64 1.35 7.12
C LEU A 413 17.88 0.28 8.20
N ARG A 414 16.86 -0.51 8.57
CA ARG A 414 16.98 -1.63 9.50
C ARG A 414 18.01 -2.65 9.00
N TYR A 415 17.95 -3.03 7.73
CA TYR A 415 18.90 -3.99 7.15
C TYR A 415 20.32 -3.43 7.05
N VAL A 416 20.47 -2.19 6.57
CA VAL A 416 21.77 -1.51 6.49
C VAL A 416 22.40 -1.42 7.88
N ALA A 417 21.64 -1.03 8.91
CA ALA A 417 22.12 -1.00 10.29
C ALA A 417 22.60 -2.38 10.75
N LYS A 418 21.85 -3.46 10.48
CA LYS A 418 22.28 -4.83 10.82
C LYS A 418 23.56 -5.25 10.09
N VAL A 419 23.68 -4.93 8.80
CA VAL A 419 24.87 -5.24 8.00
C VAL A 419 26.09 -4.50 8.56
N LEU A 420 25.97 -3.20 8.83
CA LEU A 420 27.03 -2.39 9.43
C LEU A 420 27.45 -2.92 10.82
N LEU A 421 26.49 -3.24 11.69
CA LEU A 421 26.78 -3.81 13.02
C LEU A 421 27.51 -5.16 12.93
N ASN A 422 27.15 -6.00 11.96
CA ASN A 422 27.83 -7.27 11.71
C ASN A 422 29.24 -7.07 11.10
N ALA A 423 29.41 -6.08 10.23
CA ALA A 423 30.70 -5.71 9.67
C ALA A 423 31.65 -5.17 10.76
N PHE A 424 31.18 -4.28 11.64
CA PHE A 424 31.96 -3.78 12.78
C PHE A 424 32.37 -4.87 13.75
N LYS A 425 31.50 -5.88 13.96
CA LYS A 425 31.86 -7.07 14.75
C LYS A 425 32.98 -7.87 14.07
N LYS A 426 32.89 -8.10 12.75
CA LYS A 426 33.91 -8.84 11.98
C LYS A 426 35.25 -8.08 11.95
N ALA A 427 35.21 -6.76 11.91
CA ALA A 427 36.37 -5.88 11.95
C ALA A 427 36.99 -5.72 13.37
N GLY A 428 36.42 -6.36 14.40
CA GLY A 428 36.92 -6.26 15.77
C GLY A 428 36.60 -4.94 16.50
N ILE A 429 35.86 -4.03 15.87
CA ILE A 429 35.52 -2.71 16.42
C ILE A 429 34.47 -2.83 17.54
N LEU A 430 33.55 -3.79 17.42
CA LEU A 430 32.41 -3.92 18.32
C LEU A 430 32.40 -5.27 19.07
N PRO A 431 32.36 -5.28 20.42
CA PRO A 431 32.17 -6.50 21.19
C PRO A 431 30.83 -7.17 20.89
N THR A 432 30.79 -8.52 20.93
CA THR A 432 29.59 -9.31 20.60
C THR A 432 28.36 -8.89 21.42
N HIS A 433 28.54 -8.60 22.72
CA HIS A 433 27.43 -8.19 23.60
C HIS A 433 26.83 -6.83 23.22
N VAL A 434 27.66 -5.87 22.77
CA VAL A 434 27.19 -4.56 22.31
C VAL A 434 26.47 -4.72 20.97
N ARG A 435 26.99 -5.57 20.08
CA ARG A 435 26.34 -5.91 18.80
C ARG A 435 24.93 -6.47 19.03
N ASP A 436 24.82 -7.48 19.88
CA ASP A 436 23.54 -8.12 20.18
C ASP A 436 22.54 -7.12 20.77
N ARG A 437 23.01 -6.20 21.63
CA ARG A 437 22.17 -5.15 22.21
C ARG A 437 21.72 -4.13 21.17
N LEU A 438 22.60 -3.69 20.27
CA LEU A 438 22.26 -2.73 19.21
C LEU A 438 21.30 -3.35 18.18
N ILE A 439 21.50 -4.61 17.80
CA ILE A 439 20.55 -5.33 16.92
C ILE A 439 19.19 -5.44 17.60
N TRP A 440 19.16 -5.74 18.91
CA TRP A 440 17.91 -5.76 19.67
C TRP A 440 17.19 -4.41 19.66
N TYR A 441 17.91 -3.28 19.77
CA TYR A 441 17.29 -1.95 19.63
C TYR A 441 16.75 -1.72 18.22
N VAL A 442 17.52 -2.05 17.19
CA VAL A 442 17.10 -1.91 15.78
C VAL A 442 15.83 -2.71 15.50
N ASP A 443 15.76 -3.95 15.99
CA ASP A 443 14.58 -4.80 15.85
C ASP A 443 13.42 -4.32 16.74
N GLY A 444 13.70 -3.87 17.95
CA GLY A 444 12.69 -3.34 18.86
C GLY A 444 12.00 -2.08 18.31
N ILE A 445 12.75 -1.15 17.73
CA ILE A 445 12.20 0.07 17.10
C ILE A 445 11.28 -0.30 15.94
N ALA A 446 11.72 -1.23 15.09
CA ALA A 446 10.94 -1.71 13.96
C ALA A 446 9.63 -2.41 14.39
N LEU A 447 9.56 -2.97 15.61
CA LEU A 447 8.34 -3.62 16.13
C LEU A 447 7.15 -2.66 16.19
N PHE A 448 7.40 -1.43 16.64
CA PHE A 448 6.36 -0.46 16.95
C PHE A 448 5.90 0.31 15.71
N MET A 449 6.61 0.16 14.60
CA MET A 449 6.33 0.86 13.35
C MET A 449 5.60 -0.07 12.38
N SER A 450 4.31 0.18 12.20
CA SER A 450 3.46 -0.53 11.24
C SER A 450 2.94 0.42 10.17
N TYR A 451 2.43 -0.14 9.06
CA TYR A 451 1.77 0.63 8.00
C TYR A 451 0.67 1.55 8.56
N LYS A 452 -0.13 1.04 9.49
CA LYS A 452 -1.23 1.79 10.11
C LYS A 452 -0.72 2.95 10.97
N PHE A 453 0.35 2.72 11.73
CA PHE A 453 0.96 3.79 12.52
C PHE A 453 1.50 4.89 11.63
N TYR A 454 2.26 4.52 10.58
CA TYR A 454 2.74 5.48 9.59
C TYR A 454 1.61 6.24 8.89
N SER A 455 0.49 5.58 8.59
CA SER A 455 -0.66 6.23 7.96
C SER A 455 -1.28 7.29 8.88
N ILE A 456 -1.51 6.94 10.15
CA ILE A 456 -2.05 7.88 11.16
C ILE A 456 -1.08 9.04 11.36
N TRP A 457 0.22 8.72 11.45
CA TRP A 457 1.25 9.71 11.68
C TRP A 457 1.45 10.65 10.49
N LEU A 458 1.33 10.14 9.26
CA LEU A 458 1.31 10.96 8.04
C LEU A 458 0.14 11.94 8.05
N CYS A 459 -1.07 11.48 8.39
CA CYS A 459 -2.22 12.37 8.54
C CYS A 459 -1.96 13.46 9.59
N ALA A 460 -1.34 13.11 10.72
CA ALA A 460 -0.99 14.08 11.77
C ALA A 460 0.06 15.10 11.28
N ILE A 461 1.08 14.68 10.55
CA ILE A 461 2.09 15.57 9.95
C ILE A 461 1.42 16.52 8.95
N LEU A 462 0.60 16.00 8.03
CA LEU A 462 -0.08 16.84 7.03
C LEU A 462 -1.02 17.86 7.69
N LEU A 463 -1.71 17.46 8.76
CA LEU A 463 -2.54 18.39 9.55
C LEU A 463 -1.69 19.46 10.23
N LEU A 464 -0.55 19.10 10.82
CA LEU A 464 0.38 20.05 11.43
C LEU A 464 0.95 21.02 10.40
N CYS A 465 1.39 20.54 9.24
CA CYS A 465 1.82 21.37 8.12
C CYS A 465 0.70 22.34 7.71
N GLN A 466 -0.54 21.86 7.58
CA GLN A 466 -1.67 22.71 7.23
C GLN A 466 -1.91 23.83 8.26
N ILE A 467 -1.75 23.55 9.55
CA ILE A 467 -1.92 24.53 10.64
C ILE A 467 -0.76 25.55 10.67
N ILE A 468 0.48 25.08 10.49
CA ILE A 468 1.70 25.91 10.65
C ILE A 468 2.02 26.68 9.37
N CYS A 469 1.99 26.01 8.22
CA CYS A 469 2.43 26.54 6.92
C CYS A 469 1.26 27.03 6.06
N GLY A 470 0.01 26.72 6.43
CA GLY A 470 -1.18 27.01 5.61
C GLY A 470 -1.31 26.12 4.36
N SER A 471 -0.42 25.14 4.22
CA SER A 471 -0.36 24.16 3.12
C SER A 471 0.06 22.79 3.67
N THR A 472 -0.27 21.74 2.92
CA THR A 472 0.21 20.38 3.18
C THR A 472 1.58 20.10 2.57
N THR A 473 2.14 21.08 1.88
CA THR A 473 3.50 21.09 1.29
C THR A 473 4.47 21.77 2.24
N PHE A 474 5.73 21.34 2.26
CA PHE A 474 6.78 22.07 3.00
C PHE A 474 7.23 23.32 2.23
N MET A 475 6.89 23.38 0.95
CA MET A 475 7.16 24.52 0.08
C MET A 475 6.01 25.51 0.13
N LYS A 476 6.34 26.79 0.34
CA LYS A 476 5.36 27.87 0.36
C LYS A 476 5.36 28.56 -1.01
N ARG A 477 4.23 28.51 -1.72
CA ARG A 477 4.07 29.24 -2.99
C ARG A 477 4.29 30.74 -2.75
N ILE A 478 5.09 31.37 -3.61
CA ILE A 478 5.25 32.82 -3.67
C ILE A 478 4.15 33.34 -4.62
N ASP A 479 3.34 34.31 -4.18
CA ASP A 479 2.12 34.74 -4.88
C ASP A 479 2.37 35.44 -6.24
N GLN A 480 3.62 35.49 -6.71
CA GLN A 480 4.00 36.08 -8.01
C GLN A 480 4.34 34.96 -9.00
N ALA A 481 3.40 34.62 -9.87
CA ALA A 481 3.73 33.87 -11.08
C ALA A 481 4.47 34.82 -12.03
N THR A 482 5.71 34.50 -12.36
CA THR A 482 6.51 35.27 -13.31
C THR A 482 6.18 34.80 -14.73
N PRO A 483 5.74 35.68 -15.64
CA PRO A 483 5.38 35.32 -17.02
C PRO A 483 6.61 35.08 -17.90
N GLU A 484 7.78 34.80 -17.31
CA GLU A 484 9.05 34.60 -18.01
C GLU A 484 9.54 33.17 -17.83
N ALA A 485 10.17 32.61 -18.88
CA ALA A 485 10.82 31.31 -18.82
C ALA A 485 12.11 31.41 -17.99
N THR A 486 11.98 31.32 -16.67
CA THR A 486 13.12 31.25 -15.76
C THR A 486 13.67 29.82 -15.67
N GLU A 487 14.97 29.69 -15.36
CA GLU A 487 15.59 28.39 -15.18
C GLU A 487 15.00 27.69 -13.94
N ILE A 488 14.14 26.70 -14.18
CA ILE A 488 13.58 25.86 -13.12
C ILE A 488 14.66 25.01 -12.44
N ALA A 489 14.40 24.66 -11.19
CA ALA A 489 15.30 23.84 -10.40
C ALA A 489 15.66 22.50 -11.07
N SER A 490 16.86 22.01 -10.74
CA SER A 490 17.30 20.66 -11.11
C SER A 490 16.42 19.58 -10.46
N TYR A 491 16.48 18.35 -10.98
CA TYR A 491 15.64 17.23 -10.51
C TYR A 491 15.63 17.02 -8.99
N TRP A 492 16.78 17.14 -8.31
CA TRP A 492 16.86 16.93 -6.86
C TRP A 492 16.34 18.12 -6.04
N ASN A 493 16.29 19.30 -6.66
CA ASN A 493 15.81 20.53 -6.06
C ASN A 493 14.37 20.86 -6.52
N CYS A 494 13.69 19.88 -7.13
CA CYS A 494 12.35 20.06 -7.66
C CYS A 494 11.29 19.91 -6.58
N GLU A 495 10.10 20.47 -6.86
CA GLU A 495 8.97 20.48 -5.91
C GLU A 495 8.63 19.08 -5.40
N ILE A 496 8.40 18.17 -6.35
CA ILE A 496 8.05 16.76 -6.10
C ILE A 496 9.05 16.08 -5.17
N MET A 497 10.35 16.19 -5.48
CA MET A 497 11.37 15.46 -4.76
C MET A 497 11.57 16.01 -3.36
N PHE A 498 11.60 17.33 -3.21
CA PHE A 498 11.81 17.94 -1.91
C PHE A 498 10.70 17.56 -0.93
N ASP A 499 9.44 17.78 -1.29
CA ASP A 499 8.30 17.51 -0.42
C ASP A 499 8.13 16.02 -0.11
N TYR A 500 8.31 15.16 -1.12
CA TYR A 500 8.17 13.72 -0.94
C TYR A 500 9.28 13.16 -0.04
N PHE A 501 10.54 13.51 -0.28
CA PHE A 501 11.66 13.04 0.56
C PHE A 501 11.61 13.64 1.97
N THR A 502 11.21 14.90 2.11
CA THR A 502 11.08 15.52 3.44
C THR A 502 9.97 14.86 4.25
N THR A 503 8.80 14.61 3.65
CA THR A 503 7.71 13.86 4.29
C THR A 503 8.16 12.47 4.73
N VAL A 504 8.79 11.71 3.83
CA VAL A 504 9.25 10.34 4.11
C VAL A 504 10.38 10.31 5.14
N GLY A 505 11.31 11.26 5.06
CA GLY A 505 12.40 11.44 6.01
C GLY A 505 11.87 11.76 7.40
N LEU A 506 10.93 12.70 7.50
CA LEU A 506 10.27 13.07 8.76
C LEU A 506 9.51 11.89 9.35
N LEU A 507 8.69 11.18 8.55
CA LEU A 507 7.99 9.96 8.97
C LEU A 507 8.96 8.93 9.54
N THR A 508 10.07 8.69 8.85
CA THR A 508 11.05 7.68 9.25
C THR A 508 11.78 8.10 10.54
N ALA A 509 12.24 9.35 10.63
CA ALA A 509 12.96 9.88 11.79
C ALA A 509 12.07 9.90 13.06
N THR A 510 10.86 10.42 12.93
CA THR A 510 9.86 10.44 14.02
C THR A 510 9.42 9.03 14.41
N GLY A 511 9.33 8.12 13.44
CA GLY A 511 9.08 6.70 13.68
C GLY A 511 10.18 6.03 14.51
N VAL A 512 11.45 6.30 14.19
CA VAL A 512 12.59 5.84 14.98
C VAL A 512 12.56 6.42 16.39
N LEU A 513 12.28 7.72 16.53
CA LEU A 513 12.15 8.39 17.82
C LEU A 513 11.02 7.79 18.66
N PHE A 514 9.85 7.57 18.05
CA PHE A 514 8.71 6.93 18.70
C PHE A 514 9.06 5.51 19.17
N GLY A 515 9.68 4.70 18.31
CA GLY A 515 10.14 3.36 18.69
C GLY A 515 11.13 3.37 19.86
N LEU A 516 12.06 4.33 19.88
CA LEU A 516 13.00 4.54 20.99
C LEU A 516 12.27 4.90 22.29
N LEU A 517 11.28 5.80 22.24
CA LEU A 517 10.44 6.16 23.39
C LEU A 517 9.65 4.95 23.89
N MET A 518 9.05 4.18 22.99
CA MET A 518 8.31 2.97 23.34
C MET A 518 9.18 1.94 24.07
N LEU A 519 10.44 1.79 23.67
CA LEU A 519 11.42 0.93 24.36
C LEU A 519 11.80 1.41 25.77
N GLN A 520 11.53 2.66 26.14
CA GLN A 520 11.73 3.18 27.49
C GLN A 520 10.54 2.91 28.42
N THR A 521 9.40 2.46 27.87
CA THR A 521 8.19 2.17 28.63
C THR A 521 8.05 0.67 28.97
N LYS A 522 6.91 0.29 29.57
CA LYS A 522 6.55 -1.11 29.84
C LYS A 522 6.52 -1.99 28.57
N TYR A 523 6.42 -1.39 27.38
CA TYR A 523 6.45 -2.10 26.10
C TYR A 523 7.81 -2.73 25.77
N ARG A 524 8.88 -2.40 26.51
CA ARG A 524 10.15 -3.14 26.45
C ARG A 524 9.97 -4.65 26.68
N ALA A 525 9.07 -5.04 27.59
CA ALA A 525 8.80 -6.44 27.88
C ALA A 525 8.21 -7.20 26.67
N VAL A 526 7.49 -6.49 25.79
CA VAL A 526 6.92 -7.05 24.56
C VAL A 526 8.02 -7.45 23.57
N VAL A 527 9.05 -6.60 23.43
CA VAL A 527 10.23 -6.90 22.59
C VAL A 527 11.05 -8.06 23.16
N ASP A 528 10.91 -8.32 24.47
CA ASP A 528 11.56 -9.45 25.12
C ASP A 528 10.78 -10.76 25.02
N ASN A 529 9.53 -10.72 24.55
CA ASN A 529 8.72 -11.90 24.33
C ASN A 529 9.30 -12.79 23.22
N HIS A 530 9.51 -14.07 23.51
CA HIS A 530 10.15 -15.02 22.60
C HIS A 530 9.40 -15.23 21.29
N PHE A 531 8.07 -15.31 21.35
CA PHE A 531 7.25 -15.50 20.15
C PHE A 531 7.27 -14.25 19.26
N ILE A 532 7.22 -13.06 19.87
CA ILE A 532 7.29 -11.80 19.14
C ILE A 532 8.65 -11.64 18.45
N ARG A 533 9.76 -11.90 19.15
CA ARG A 533 11.11 -11.91 18.54
C ARG A 533 11.20 -12.89 17.36
N LEU A 534 10.63 -14.07 17.52
CA LEU A 534 10.58 -15.09 16.47
C LEU A 534 9.80 -14.61 15.24
N LEU A 535 8.69 -13.89 15.44
CA LEU A 535 7.97 -13.25 14.34
C LEU A 535 8.81 -12.13 13.68
N GLN A 536 9.44 -11.27 14.49
CA GLN A 536 10.27 -10.15 14.00
C GLN A 536 11.50 -10.58 13.21
N ASP A 537 12.15 -11.68 13.61
CA ASP A 537 13.31 -12.24 12.91
C ASP A 537 12.94 -12.75 11.52
N ARG A 538 11.65 -13.05 11.29
CA ARG A 538 11.14 -13.57 10.03
C ARG A 538 10.48 -12.51 9.16
N TYR A 539 9.95 -11.45 9.75
CA TYR A 539 9.43 -10.33 8.97
C TYR A 539 10.54 -9.62 8.21
N VAL A 540 10.43 -9.70 6.88
CA VAL A 540 11.32 -9.01 5.95
C VAL A 540 11.10 -7.51 6.04
N PHE A 541 9.84 -7.07 6.03
CA PHE A 541 9.47 -5.67 5.98
C PHE A 541 9.03 -5.12 7.34
N VAL A 542 9.43 -3.88 7.61
CA VAL A 542 8.77 -3.02 8.60
C VAL A 542 7.40 -2.64 8.02
N GLY A 543 6.36 -2.55 8.85
CA GLY A 543 5.00 -2.39 8.38
C GLY A 543 4.05 -3.50 8.79
N TRP A 544 4.58 -4.64 9.25
CA TRP A 544 3.79 -5.77 9.75
C TRP A 544 3.19 -5.48 11.12
N ASP A 545 1.87 -5.66 11.27
CA ASP A 545 1.16 -5.45 12.54
C ASP A 545 1.29 -6.68 13.46
N VAL A 546 2.40 -6.73 14.22
CA VAL A 546 2.69 -7.85 15.13
C VAL A 546 1.66 -7.96 16.25
N PHE A 547 1.07 -6.85 16.67
CA PHE A 547 0.03 -6.84 17.71
C PHE A 547 -1.26 -7.50 17.22
N VAL A 548 -1.67 -7.23 15.98
CA VAL A 548 -2.80 -7.94 15.35
C VAL A 548 -2.51 -9.44 15.22
N ALA A 549 -1.28 -9.82 14.85
CA ALA A 549 -0.90 -11.23 14.81
C ALA A 549 -1.01 -11.89 16.20
N THR A 550 -0.48 -11.25 17.25
CA THR A 550 -0.59 -11.77 18.63
C THR A 550 -2.04 -11.85 19.14
N GLU A 551 -2.87 -10.85 18.83
CA GLU A 551 -4.29 -10.84 19.22
C GLU A 551 -5.08 -11.91 18.46
N SER A 552 -4.78 -12.13 17.18
CA SER A 552 -5.42 -13.19 16.36
C SER A 552 -5.13 -14.58 16.88
N LEU A 553 -3.97 -14.77 17.52
CA LEU A 553 -3.58 -16.01 18.16
C LEU A 553 -4.13 -16.10 19.60
N GLY A 554 -4.65 -15.01 20.18
CA GLY A 554 -5.05 -14.98 21.58
C GLY A 554 -3.87 -15.00 22.55
N LEU A 555 -2.69 -14.59 22.10
CA LEU A 555 -1.47 -14.52 22.91
C LEU A 555 -1.43 -13.17 23.64
N ASP A 556 -1.08 -13.19 24.92
CA ASP A 556 -0.78 -11.97 25.65
C ASP A 556 0.66 -11.51 25.35
N PRO A 557 0.85 -10.37 24.66
CA PRO A 557 2.18 -9.87 24.33
C PRO A 557 3.01 -9.47 25.58
N TYR A 558 2.37 -9.25 26.73
CA TYR A 558 3.04 -8.89 27.98
C TYR A 558 3.32 -10.09 28.90
N ALA A 559 2.89 -11.29 28.53
CA ALA A 559 3.16 -12.48 29.32
C ALA A 559 4.66 -12.75 29.42
N ALA A 560 5.12 -13.10 30.63
CA ALA A 560 6.52 -13.49 30.88
C ALA A 560 6.93 -14.66 29.97
N GLU A 561 8.24 -14.79 29.69
CA GLU A 561 8.83 -15.80 28.80
C GLU A 561 8.29 -17.23 29.04
N ASP A 562 7.97 -17.59 30.28
CA ASP A 562 7.52 -18.94 30.64
C ASP A 562 6.00 -19.18 30.42
N LYS A 563 5.16 -18.13 30.45
CA LYS A 563 3.69 -18.23 30.28
C LYS A 563 3.20 -17.99 28.86
N SER A 564 3.93 -17.19 28.08
CA SER A 564 3.63 -16.95 26.65
C SER A 564 3.77 -18.21 25.79
N VAL A 565 4.50 -19.21 26.27
CA VAL A 565 4.77 -20.48 25.58
C VAL A 565 3.74 -21.56 25.93
N GLU A 566 3.22 -21.58 27.17
CA GLU A 566 2.02 -22.36 27.51
C GLU A 566 0.82 -21.91 26.68
N SER A 567 0.69 -20.60 26.42
CA SER A 567 -0.42 -20.11 25.61
C SER A 567 -0.34 -20.57 24.14
N VAL A 568 0.85 -20.80 23.58
CA VAL A 568 1.02 -21.38 22.22
C VAL A 568 0.52 -22.82 22.15
N ALA A 569 0.57 -23.57 23.25
CA ALA A 569 -0.05 -24.90 23.36
C ALA A 569 -1.58 -24.82 23.54
N THR A 570 -2.11 -23.71 24.07
CA THR A 570 -3.57 -23.44 24.11
C THR A 570 -4.13 -22.80 22.83
N CYS A 571 -3.27 -22.20 21.99
CA CYS A 571 -3.61 -21.79 20.64
C CYS A 571 -3.66 -23.02 19.73
N LEU A 572 -4.61 -23.09 18.79
CA LEU A 572 -4.59 -24.14 17.76
C LEU A 572 -3.27 -24.02 16.98
N PHE A 573 -2.40 -25.02 17.10
CA PHE A 573 -1.07 -25.10 16.50
C PHE A 573 -1.07 -24.73 15.00
N GLY A 574 -2.15 -25.08 14.28
CA GLY A 574 -2.38 -24.67 12.89
C GLY A 574 -2.43 -23.15 12.67
N CYS A 575 -3.00 -22.38 13.58
CA CYS A 575 -3.05 -20.92 13.49
C CYS A 575 -1.65 -20.29 13.61
N VAL A 576 -0.81 -20.83 14.50
CA VAL A 576 0.58 -20.38 14.67
C VAL A 576 1.39 -20.70 13.43
N LEU A 577 1.26 -21.92 12.88
CA LEU A 577 1.86 -22.29 11.62
C LEU A 577 1.42 -21.36 10.48
N GLN A 578 0.12 -21.08 10.37
CA GLN A 578 -0.40 -20.18 9.34
C GLN A 578 0.23 -18.79 9.41
N GLN A 579 0.33 -18.20 10.60
CA GLN A 579 0.99 -16.89 10.79
C GLN A 579 2.47 -16.95 10.43
N LEU A 580 3.15 -18.05 10.76
CA LEU A 580 4.56 -18.29 10.40
C LEU A 580 4.76 -18.50 8.89
N PHE A 581 3.77 -19.01 8.16
CA PHE A 581 3.85 -19.11 6.69
C PHE A 581 3.55 -17.80 6.00
N MET A 582 2.72 -16.95 6.61
CA MET A 582 2.42 -15.64 6.06
C MET A 582 3.55 -14.63 6.31
N SER A 583 4.32 -14.79 7.38
CA SER A 583 5.34 -13.84 7.86
C SER A 583 6.59 -13.70 6.97
N GLY A 584 6.76 -14.53 5.95
CA GLY A 584 7.84 -14.44 4.96
C GLY A 584 7.57 -15.34 3.74
N PRO A 585 8.45 -15.36 2.71
CA PRO A 585 8.34 -16.24 1.56
C PRO A 585 8.11 -17.69 1.98
N SER A 586 6.85 -18.09 1.83
CA SER A 586 6.27 -19.35 2.33
C SER A 586 6.94 -20.58 1.71
N GLY A 587 7.49 -20.45 0.51
CA GLY A 587 8.27 -21.48 -0.18
C GLY A 587 9.64 -21.79 0.44
N LEU A 588 10.14 -20.95 1.36
CA LEU A 588 11.41 -21.16 2.08
C LEU A 588 11.22 -21.71 3.50
N VAL A 589 9.97 -21.90 3.94
CA VAL A 589 9.66 -22.30 5.31
C VAL A 589 9.50 -23.81 5.37
N ASP A 590 10.41 -24.43 6.10
CA ASP A 590 10.48 -25.87 6.29
C ASP A 590 10.08 -26.23 7.72
N PHE A 591 9.15 -27.16 7.86
CA PHE A 591 8.76 -27.70 9.15
C PHE A 591 9.36 -29.10 9.32
N VAL A 592 10.07 -29.36 10.42
CA VAL A 592 10.76 -30.65 10.57
C VAL A 592 9.79 -31.81 10.74
N GLY A 593 8.64 -31.58 11.37
CA GLY A 593 7.56 -32.56 11.45
C GLY A 593 6.87 -32.88 10.12
N ASP A 594 7.27 -32.28 8.99
CA ASP A 594 6.71 -32.62 7.67
C ASP A 594 6.85 -34.11 7.33
N ALA A 595 7.89 -34.77 7.84
CA ALA A 595 8.13 -36.20 7.62
C ALA A 595 6.97 -37.09 8.11
N ILE A 596 6.25 -36.65 9.15
CA ILE A 596 5.12 -37.40 9.73
C ILE A 596 3.93 -37.46 8.75
N PHE A 597 3.82 -36.46 7.88
CA PHE A 597 2.71 -36.34 6.94
C PHE A 597 3.03 -36.93 5.55
N LEU A 598 4.19 -37.57 5.38
CA LEU A 598 4.71 -38.03 4.09
C LEU A 598 4.80 -39.56 3.97
N GLU A 599 4.81 -40.31 5.07
CA GLU A 599 4.91 -41.77 5.06
C GLU A 599 3.61 -42.42 5.54
N SER A 600 3.00 -43.25 4.68
CA SER A 600 1.71 -43.91 4.92
C SER A 600 1.80 -45.14 5.82
N THR A 601 2.98 -45.57 6.24
CA THR A 601 3.14 -46.81 7.00
C THR A 601 4.40 -46.76 7.87
N VAL A 602 4.21 -47.10 9.16
CA VAL A 602 5.24 -47.36 10.19
C VAL A 602 5.74 -46.10 10.90
N ALA A 603 5.63 -46.13 12.23
CA ALA A 603 6.02 -45.06 13.16
C ALA A 603 7.35 -44.40 12.73
N PRO A 604 7.35 -43.08 12.40
CA PRO A 604 8.54 -42.44 11.90
C PRO A 604 9.63 -42.54 12.97
N SER A 605 10.82 -43.01 12.59
CA SER A 605 11.98 -42.97 13.46
C SER A 605 12.13 -41.54 14.00
N VAL A 606 12.24 -41.40 15.32
CA VAL A 606 12.36 -40.09 16.00
C VAL A 606 13.35 -39.20 15.24
N VAL A 607 12.87 -38.07 14.72
CA VAL A 607 13.69 -37.20 13.87
C VAL A 607 14.68 -36.45 14.78
N GLU A 608 15.90 -36.94 14.81
CA GLU A 608 17.03 -36.32 15.53
C GLU A 608 17.78 -35.34 14.65
N ILE A 609 17.80 -34.08 15.07
CA ILE A 609 18.48 -33.01 14.36
C ILE A 609 19.76 -32.66 15.11
N ARG A 610 20.87 -32.60 14.37
CA ARG A 610 22.19 -32.28 14.93
C ARG A 610 22.58 -30.85 14.58
N TYR A 611 22.93 -30.06 15.59
CA TYR A 611 23.37 -28.68 15.47
C TYR A 611 24.79 -28.49 16.01
N PRO A 612 25.62 -27.64 15.36
CA PRO A 612 26.84 -27.14 15.99
C PRO A 612 26.51 -26.44 17.33
N PRO A 613 27.35 -26.56 18.38
CA PRO A 613 27.09 -25.98 19.70
C PRO A 613 26.79 -24.48 19.68
N ALA A 614 27.52 -23.74 18.85
CA ALA A 614 27.31 -22.30 18.67
C ALA A 614 25.92 -21.99 18.08
N LYS A 615 25.44 -22.82 17.14
CA LYS A 615 24.14 -22.68 16.50
C LYS A 615 23.01 -23.12 17.43
N ALA A 616 23.15 -24.22 18.15
CA ALA A 616 22.18 -24.67 19.15
C ALA A 616 22.00 -23.63 20.28
N LYS A 617 23.10 -22.98 20.69
CA LYS A 617 23.06 -21.88 21.66
C LYS A 617 22.36 -20.65 21.09
N ALA A 618 22.63 -20.29 19.84
CA ALA A 618 21.96 -19.18 19.15
C ALA A 618 20.45 -19.41 18.96
N MET A 619 20.04 -20.67 18.73
CA MET A 619 18.64 -21.08 18.63
C MET A 619 17.92 -21.19 19.99
N GLY A 620 18.64 -20.99 21.10
CA GLY A 620 18.07 -21.11 22.45
C GLY A 620 17.75 -22.55 22.87
N LEU A 621 18.29 -23.56 22.19
CA LEU A 621 18.10 -24.98 22.50
C LEU A 621 18.89 -25.40 23.76
N CYS A 622 20.07 -24.79 23.93
CA CYS A 622 20.86 -24.95 25.14
C CYS A 622 20.20 -24.16 26.26
N GLY A 623 19.60 -24.82 27.26
CA GLY A 623 18.93 -24.15 28.37
C GLY A 623 19.80 -23.07 28.99
N ARG A 624 19.17 -21.97 29.47
CA ARG A 624 19.86 -21.00 30.33
C ARG A 624 20.36 -21.78 31.56
N THR A 625 21.65 -22.12 31.58
CA THR A 625 22.32 -22.45 32.83
C THR A 625 22.13 -21.24 33.71
N LYS A 626 21.22 -21.33 34.69
CA LYS A 626 21.35 -20.52 35.90
C LYS A 626 22.76 -20.82 36.38
N THR A 627 23.68 -19.90 36.13
CA THR A 627 25.05 -19.98 36.62
C THR A 627 25.00 -19.85 38.14
N LYS A 628 24.66 -20.94 38.82
CA LYS A 628 25.33 -21.26 40.07
C LYS A 628 26.53 -22.08 39.66
N ALA A 629 27.64 -21.37 39.48
CA ALA A 629 28.94 -22.00 39.42
C ALA A 629 29.15 -22.74 40.75
N HIS A 630 28.87 -24.03 40.78
CA HIS A 630 29.58 -24.94 41.65
C HIS A 630 30.31 -25.93 40.76
N ARG A 631 31.61 -25.68 40.60
CA ARG A 631 32.58 -26.74 40.37
C ARG A 631 32.35 -27.79 41.45
N LYS A 632 31.96 -28.99 41.05
CA LYS A 632 32.54 -30.23 41.55
C LYS A 632 32.20 -31.35 40.57
N TRP A 633 33.22 -31.69 39.80
CA TRP A 633 33.34 -32.97 39.14
C TRP A 633 33.47 -34.02 40.25
N SER A 634 32.57 -35.00 40.27
CA SER A 634 32.76 -36.24 41.03
C SER A 634 32.41 -37.40 40.11
N PRO A 635 33.24 -38.45 40.04
CA PRO A 635 33.04 -39.59 39.16
C PRO A 635 31.99 -40.56 39.74
N ALA A 636 31.49 -41.42 38.86
CA ALA A 636 30.45 -42.40 39.09
C ALA A 636 30.72 -43.36 40.25
N SER A 637 29.65 -43.74 40.97
CA SER A 637 29.47 -45.12 41.43
C SER A 637 27.98 -45.43 41.65
N PRO A 638 27.56 -46.69 41.43
CA PRO A 638 26.17 -47.10 41.39
C PRO A 638 25.70 -47.59 42.76
N THR A 639 24.50 -47.18 43.20
CA THR A 639 23.75 -47.98 44.17
C THR A 639 22.26 -47.68 44.08
N THR A 640 21.52 -48.77 43.90
CA THR A 640 20.11 -48.99 44.19
C THR A 640 19.60 -48.24 45.43
N ALA A 641 18.36 -47.71 45.35
CA ALA A 641 17.22 -48.16 46.17
C ALA A 641 16.21 -47.03 46.52
N ILE A 642 14.92 -47.38 46.39
CA ILE A 642 13.80 -47.02 47.28
C ILE A 642 13.10 -45.63 47.10
N LEU A 643 11.85 -45.71 46.64
CA LEU A 643 10.75 -44.74 46.87
C LEU A 643 10.52 -44.53 48.38
N PRO A 644 10.03 -43.35 48.81
CA PRO A 644 8.61 -43.35 49.16
C PRO A 644 7.85 -42.10 48.71
N ALA A 645 6.63 -42.35 48.24
CA ALA A 645 5.54 -41.40 48.20
C ALA A 645 5.07 -41.08 49.62
N GLN A 646 4.73 -39.82 49.93
CA GLN A 646 3.77 -39.48 51.00
C GLN A 646 3.22 -38.03 50.86
N HIS A 647 1.88 -37.97 50.80
CA HIS A 647 0.91 -36.91 51.21
C HIS A 647 0.98 -35.50 50.59
N PHE A 648 -0.10 -34.90 50.08
CA PHE A 648 -1.43 -34.77 50.67
C PHE A 648 -2.60 -34.80 49.66
N ASN A 649 -3.64 -35.55 50.02
CA ASN A 649 -5.01 -35.50 49.48
C ASN A 649 -5.86 -34.59 50.38
N HIS A 650 -6.84 -33.87 49.81
CA HIS A 650 -8.24 -33.71 50.27
C HIS A 650 -8.92 -32.64 49.39
N GLY A 651 -10.11 -32.81 48.83
CA GLY A 651 -11.02 -33.95 48.80
C GLY A 651 -12.15 -33.69 47.81
N VAL A 652 -12.65 -34.73 47.16
CA VAL A 652 -13.94 -34.71 46.45
C VAL A 652 -14.69 -35.98 46.80
N LYS A 653 -15.89 -35.80 47.34
CA LYS A 653 -16.84 -36.86 47.69
C LYS A 653 -17.19 -37.67 46.43
N LYS A 654 -17.08 -39.00 46.55
CA LYS A 654 -17.59 -39.96 45.57
C LYS A 654 -19.12 -39.90 45.51
N ILE A 655 -19.66 -39.69 44.32
CA ILE A 655 -20.98 -40.19 43.93
C ILE A 655 -20.73 -41.24 42.86
N LYS A 656 -21.25 -42.45 43.09
CA LYS A 656 -21.16 -43.62 42.19
C LYS A 656 -22.10 -43.44 40.99
N GLY A 657 -21.66 -43.80 39.79
CA GLY A 657 -22.56 -44.02 38.65
C GLY A 657 -21.88 -44.08 37.28
N HIS A 658 -21.81 -45.29 36.73
CA HIS A 658 -21.61 -45.68 35.33
C HIS A 658 -20.35 -45.25 34.54
N GLY A 659 -19.53 -46.28 34.26
CA GLY A 659 -18.67 -46.50 33.10
C GLY A 659 -18.56 -45.35 32.09
N LYS A 660 -17.57 -44.50 32.30
CA LYS A 660 -16.82 -43.87 31.22
C LYS A 660 -15.36 -44.25 31.43
N MET A 661 -14.78 -44.88 30.43
CA MET A 661 -13.34 -45.04 30.31
C MET A 661 -12.75 -43.63 30.35
N GLU A 662 -12.19 -43.23 31.50
CA GLU A 662 -11.36 -42.04 31.60
C GLU A 662 -10.15 -42.28 30.70
N MET A 663 -10.19 -41.76 29.48
CA MET A 663 -8.98 -41.51 28.71
C MET A 663 -8.15 -40.54 29.55
N ARG A 664 -7.17 -41.07 30.27
CA ARG A 664 -6.05 -40.28 30.77
C ARG A 664 -5.31 -39.76 29.55
N VAL A 665 -5.69 -38.57 29.06
CA VAL A 665 -4.88 -37.83 28.08
C VAL A 665 -3.68 -37.24 28.83
N GLY A 666 -2.76 -38.11 29.24
CA GLY A 666 -1.38 -37.73 29.55
C GLY A 666 -0.57 -37.82 28.27
N GLY A 667 -0.94 -37.01 27.27
CA GLY A 667 -0.37 -37.01 25.92
C GLY A 667 0.45 -35.74 25.65
N PHE A 668 1.13 -35.68 24.51
CA PHE A 668 1.91 -34.59 23.92
C PHE A 668 1.51 -33.17 24.36
N PHE A 669 0.20 -32.87 24.45
CA PHE A 669 -0.37 -31.59 24.85
C PHE A 669 -0.27 -31.25 26.36
N SER A 670 0.08 -32.20 27.22
CA SER A 670 0.40 -31.96 28.63
C SER A 670 1.88 -31.65 28.88
N THR A 671 2.72 -31.67 27.83
CA THR A 671 4.14 -31.35 27.92
C THR A 671 4.41 -29.89 27.56
N HIS A 672 5.46 -29.30 28.14
CA HIS A 672 5.86 -27.92 27.83
C HIS A 672 6.58 -27.88 26.48
N LEU A 673 5.85 -27.63 25.39
CA LEU A 673 6.41 -27.54 24.03
C LEU A 673 6.90 -26.12 23.72
N ARG A 674 8.03 -25.99 23.01
CA ARG A 674 8.56 -24.68 22.56
C ARG A 674 8.98 -24.72 21.09
N ILE A 675 8.61 -23.68 20.35
CA ILE A 675 9.02 -23.51 18.95
C ILE A 675 10.41 -22.88 18.90
N HIS A 676 11.31 -23.45 18.12
CA HIS A 676 12.65 -22.94 17.83
C HIS A 676 12.84 -22.81 16.32
N VAL A 677 13.58 -21.79 15.89
CA VAL A 677 13.83 -21.50 14.48
C VAL A 677 15.32 -21.46 14.21
N GLU A 678 15.74 -22.10 13.12
CA GLU A 678 17.16 -22.26 12.79
C GLU A 678 17.82 -20.98 12.25
N SER A 679 17.06 -20.17 11.50
CA SER A 679 17.45 -18.85 10.98
C SER A 679 16.23 -18.15 10.37
N MET A 680 16.38 -16.94 9.82
CA MET A 680 15.33 -16.22 9.07
C MET A 680 14.62 -17.10 8.02
N TRP A 681 15.38 -17.97 7.34
CA TRP A 681 14.91 -18.92 6.31
C TRP A 681 15.10 -20.38 6.71
N GLY A 682 15.33 -20.64 7.99
CA GLY A 682 15.70 -21.95 8.51
C GLY A 682 14.48 -22.79 8.91
N ARG A 683 14.75 -24.07 9.22
CA ARG A 683 13.74 -25.00 9.72
C ARG A 683 13.12 -24.54 11.04
N ILE A 684 11.84 -24.85 11.20
CA ILE A 684 11.09 -24.68 12.44
C ILE A 684 10.99 -26.04 13.14
N ILE A 685 11.29 -26.07 14.43
CA ILE A 685 11.33 -27.27 15.26
C ILE A 685 10.48 -27.02 16.51
N VAL A 686 9.70 -28.01 16.92
CA VAL A 686 9.00 -28.00 18.20
C VAL A 686 9.75 -28.91 19.15
N VAL A 687 10.14 -28.39 20.31
CA VAL A 687 10.97 -29.12 21.28
C VAL A 687 10.23 -29.20 22.60
N ASP A 688 10.09 -30.42 23.11
CA ASP A 688 9.65 -30.66 24.49
C ASP A 688 10.74 -30.14 25.45
N GLN A 689 10.36 -29.18 26.30
CA GLN A 689 11.25 -28.57 27.28
C GLN A 689 11.71 -29.55 28.37
N ALA A 690 11.00 -30.66 28.60
CA ALA A 690 11.49 -31.75 29.44
C ALA A 690 12.62 -32.54 28.75
N LYS A 691 12.71 -32.49 27.42
CA LYS A 691 13.66 -33.23 26.57
C LYS A 691 14.40 -32.31 25.58
N ARG A 692 15.01 -31.23 26.08
CA ARG A 692 15.69 -30.16 25.29
C ARG A 692 16.83 -30.59 24.35
N GLY A 693 17.21 -31.86 24.33
CA GLY A 693 18.38 -32.37 23.60
C GLY A 693 19.65 -32.47 24.45
N LYS A 694 20.69 -33.09 23.90
CA LYS A 694 21.95 -33.36 24.61
C LYS A 694 23.15 -33.13 23.69
N PHE A 695 24.28 -32.74 24.28
CA PHE A 695 25.56 -32.77 23.56
C PHE A 695 26.02 -34.20 23.39
N THR A 696 26.33 -34.60 22.16
CA THR A 696 26.93 -35.88 21.81
C THR A 696 28.26 -35.64 21.10
N CYS A 697 29.23 -36.49 21.39
CA CYS A 697 30.48 -36.58 20.63
C CYS A 697 30.46 -37.90 19.88
N THR A 698 30.61 -37.86 18.56
CA THR A 698 30.54 -39.05 17.71
C THR A 698 31.81 -39.92 17.79
N ALA A 699 32.91 -39.41 18.37
CA ALA A 699 34.15 -40.14 18.66
C ALA A 699 35.06 -39.33 19.62
N PRO A 700 36.08 -39.94 20.27
CA PRO A 700 37.11 -39.20 21.00
C PRO A 700 37.88 -38.28 20.04
N GLY A 701 37.82 -36.96 20.26
CA GLY A 701 38.42 -35.95 19.37
C GLY A 701 37.48 -35.35 18.32
N ALA A 702 36.26 -35.86 18.15
CA ALA A 702 35.27 -35.27 17.26
C ALA A 702 34.66 -33.99 17.86
N ARG A 703 34.33 -33.01 17.00
CA ARG A 703 33.62 -31.78 17.42
C ARG A 703 32.28 -32.15 18.05
N ALA A 704 32.03 -31.67 19.27
CA ALA A 704 30.76 -31.85 19.96
C ALA A 704 29.60 -31.34 19.10
N THR A 705 28.52 -32.13 18.99
CA THR A 705 27.28 -31.75 18.32
C THR A 705 26.13 -31.76 19.31
N PHE A 706 25.20 -30.82 19.20
CA PHE A 706 23.99 -30.80 20.00
C PHE A 706 22.88 -31.53 19.25
N VAL A 707 22.34 -32.60 19.83
CA VAL A 707 21.25 -33.39 19.24
C VAL A 707 19.95 -33.01 19.92
N VAL A 708 18.95 -32.61 19.13
CA VAL A 708 17.60 -32.30 19.60
C VAL A 708 16.59 -33.14 18.84
N GLN A 709 15.54 -33.59 19.53
CA GLN A 709 14.45 -34.34 18.94
C GLN A 709 13.27 -33.40 18.69
N ASP A 710 12.70 -33.45 17.49
CA ASP A 710 11.46 -32.74 17.19
C ASP A 710 10.29 -33.47 17.88
N ALA A 711 9.55 -32.76 18.73
CA ALA A 711 8.51 -33.33 19.56
C ALA A 711 7.36 -33.88 18.71
N LEU A 712 7.07 -33.27 17.56
CA LEU A 712 5.98 -33.71 16.70
C LEU A 712 6.28 -35.08 16.08
N SER A 713 7.56 -35.42 15.86
CA SER A 713 7.96 -36.74 15.37
C SER A 713 7.60 -37.91 16.31
N LYS A 714 7.05 -37.64 17.49
CA LYS A 714 6.59 -38.62 18.48
C LYS A 714 5.08 -38.69 18.67
N LEU A 715 4.32 -37.93 17.88
CA LEU A 715 2.86 -37.96 17.98
C LEU A 715 2.34 -39.37 17.70
N GLU A 716 1.49 -39.87 18.60
CA GLU A 716 0.75 -41.12 18.40
C GLU A 716 -0.48 -40.86 17.50
N ASP A 717 -0.99 -41.89 16.82
CA ASP A 717 -2.12 -41.76 15.87
C ASP A 717 -3.35 -41.07 16.47
N ALA A 718 -3.63 -41.30 17.76
CA ALA A 718 -4.73 -40.64 18.47
C ALA A 718 -4.49 -39.13 18.68
N GLU A 719 -3.24 -38.72 18.87
CA GLU A 719 -2.82 -37.32 19.03
C GLU A 719 -2.77 -36.60 17.68
N ILE A 720 -2.37 -37.32 16.62
CA ILE A 720 -2.46 -36.86 15.23
C ILE A 720 -3.92 -36.60 14.88
N THR A 721 -4.82 -37.53 15.19
CA THR A 721 -6.26 -37.40 14.95
C THR A 721 -6.84 -36.18 15.71
N TYR A 722 -6.42 -35.96 16.95
CA TYR A 722 -6.80 -34.77 17.72
C TYR A 722 -6.30 -33.46 17.11
N LEU A 723 -5.08 -33.44 16.57
CA LEU A 723 -4.48 -32.28 15.89
C LEU A 723 -5.19 -31.93 14.57
N LEU A 724 -5.61 -32.95 13.81
CA LEU A 724 -6.22 -32.83 12.49
C LEU A 724 -7.74 -32.57 12.54
N GLY A 725 -8.39 -32.90 13.67
CA GLY A 725 -9.84 -32.89 13.79
C GLY A 725 -10.49 -34.10 13.12
N ASP A 726 -11.79 -34.30 13.37
CA ASP A 726 -12.55 -35.54 13.13
C ASP A 726 -12.85 -35.87 11.65
N LYS A 727 -11.94 -35.57 10.73
CA LYS A 727 -12.03 -35.96 9.32
C LYS A 727 -10.89 -36.89 8.95
N HIS A 728 -11.23 -38.17 8.87
CA HIS A 728 -10.42 -39.25 8.33
C HIS A 728 -9.69 -38.82 7.05
N ILE A 729 -8.36 -38.70 7.11
CA ILE A 729 -7.53 -38.91 5.94
C ILE A 729 -7.39 -40.43 5.82
N ARG A 730 -8.16 -41.06 4.92
CA ARG A 730 -7.82 -42.41 4.46
C ARG A 730 -6.71 -42.24 3.42
N ILE A 731 -5.47 -42.52 3.82
CA ILE A 731 -4.36 -42.68 2.89
C ILE A 731 -4.39 -44.16 2.47
N THR A 732 -4.77 -44.44 1.23
CA THR A 732 -4.60 -45.76 0.59
C THR A 732 -3.33 -45.77 -0.22
#